data_AF-A0A445G0A2-F1
#
_entry.id   AF-A0A445G0A2-F1
#
_cell.length_a   1.000
_cell.length_b   1.000
_cell.length_c   1.000
_cell.angle_alpha   90.00
_cell.angle_beta   90.00
_cell.angle_gamma   90.00
#
_symmetry.space_group_name_H-M   'P 1'
#
loop_
_entity.id
_entity.type
_entity.pdbx_description
1 polymer ?
#
loop_
_entity_poly.entity_id
_entity_poly.type
_entity_poly.pdbx_seq_one_letter_code
_entity_poly.pdbx_strand_id
1 'polypeptide(L)'
;HRHAAAVMGSNIYVFGGLDNDIIFSSFRVFDTNNLHWKEIPVSGDWPCARHSHAMVASGCQIFMFGGYNGGKALGNLYSFDVQKGQWMKERTDGWNPHARFSHSIFVYKNYLGVLGGCPVRQHCQELALLDLKLHLWKHVTLNSVGKDSFVCSTANVMGDDVVVVGSGASCYAFGTKFSEPAKLSLLHLMHSHDEPVKNQRKPIINQNEGTNRNNIENSFGPQLEHAPNLSEDESSHFNGNIPCLNDQSQMIVLHYVLQLEKKYAKLGKDILKKFGWLDLGMKAYSDKGGIHICFPVHQEFFAVFHERNHHMGDAFDGKNDGPFSKPIKRDEFLLNELSCSEVLILLYEYGAIVLGDKVVEERKAAKSPLKVMTEAITSLIEHKGLPIQLLEELPRRWDLLGDIVLLPSTSFKDSMWDSIAEELWSIVAKSLKAHRLARQGPVAATGTRDSTLQILVGNNGWFNHQENGILYSFDATKCMFSWGNLSEKLRMARLDCKNEVVVDLFAGIGYFVLSFLVSAQAKLVYALDNRITAPKSVADRVCLGLIPSSELSWVTAVRALSFVFTSWFLGEGGILHVHGNTKDSDESQWTDHVSKSIHDIARSEGYCWEVSIEHVERVKWYAPHIRHVGSRCKMQTDPKIVNGLVFEIENWLMHTINVSIIKNINMP
;
A
#
# COMPACT_ATOMS: atom_id res chain seq x y z
N HIS A 1 29.50 -1.48 2.73
CA HIS A 1 28.76 -0.23 3.07
C HIS A 1 28.87 0.09 4.57
N ARG A 2 28.37 1.26 5.01
CA ARG A 2 28.19 1.65 6.43
C ARG A 2 29.45 1.55 7.33
N HIS A 3 30.66 1.67 6.77
CA HIS A 3 31.90 1.92 7.51
C HIS A 3 31.91 3.37 8.04
N ALA A 4 32.86 3.69 8.93
CA ALA A 4 33.25 5.07 9.19
C ALA A 4 34.68 5.34 8.68
N ALA A 5 35.01 6.61 8.50
CA ALA A 5 36.33 7.06 8.09
C ALA A 5 36.75 8.32 8.85
N ALA A 6 38.06 8.50 9.06
CA ALA A 6 38.66 9.72 9.56
C ALA A 6 39.90 10.08 8.73
N VAL A 7 40.09 11.37 8.44
CA VAL A 7 41.26 11.89 7.72
C VAL A 7 42.26 12.44 8.73
N MET A 8 43.53 12.08 8.60
CA MET A 8 44.62 12.65 9.41
C MET A 8 45.86 12.85 8.53
N GLY A 9 46.20 14.11 8.24
CA GLY A 9 47.16 14.44 7.18
C GLY A 9 46.67 13.95 5.82
N SER A 10 47.55 13.37 5.02
CA SER A 10 47.25 12.75 3.72
C SER A 10 46.77 11.28 3.82
N ASN A 11 46.34 10.82 5.01
CA ASN A 11 45.88 9.46 5.23
C ASN A 11 44.40 9.40 5.61
N ILE A 12 43.63 8.53 4.94
CA ILE A 12 42.22 8.25 5.24
C ILE A 12 42.13 6.89 5.90
N TYR A 13 41.77 6.86 7.18
CA TYR A 13 41.62 5.65 7.99
C TYR A 13 40.17 5.20 8.01
N VAL A 14 39.89 3.93 7.71
CA VAL A 14 38.55 3.36 7.54
C VAL A 14 38.40 2.12 8.42
N PHE A 15 37.32 2.05 9.20
CA PHE A 15 37.02 0.92 10.10
C PHE A 15 35.71 0.22 9.75
N GLY A 16 35.74 -1.11 9.79
CA GLY A 16 34.57 -1.98 9.80
C GLY A 16 33.58 -1.79 8.65
N GLY A 17 32.28 -1.86 8.98
CA GLY A 17 31.19 -1.78 8.00
C GLY A 17 30.40 -3.08 7.86
N LEU A 18 29.58 -3.14 6.81
CA LEU A 18 28.63 -4.20 6.49
C LEU A 18 28.70 -4.54 4.99
N ASP A 19 28.83 -5.81 4.63
CA ASP A 19 28.62 -6.32 3.27
C ASP A 19 27.92 -7.68 3.32
N ASN A 20 26.85 -7.86 2.55
CA ASN A 20 26.06 -9.10 2.48
C ASN A 20 25.82 -9.76 3.86
N ASP A 21 25.27 -8.98 4.80
CA ASP A 21 25.04 -9.28 6.22
C ASP A 21 26.27 -9.62 7.09
N ILE A 22 27.47 -9.74 6.50
CA ILE A 22 28.74 -9.85 7.22
C ILE A 22 29.13 -8.47 7.77
N ILE A 23 29.40 -8.41 9.08
CA ILE A 23 29.85 -7.19 9.78
C ILE A 23 31.36 -7.29 10.01
N PHE A 24 32.09 -6.23 9.66
CA PHE A 24 33.54 -6.20 9.67
C PHE A 24 34.11 -5.43 10.86
N SER A 25 35.33 -5.80 11.26
CA SER A 25 36.22 -5.04 12.15
C SER A 25 37.50 -4.56 11.45
N SER A 26 37.75 -4.96 10.20
CA SER A 26 38.97 -4.63 9.46
C SER A 26 39.28 -3.13 9.49
N PHE A 27 40.54 -2.79 9.78
CA PHE A 27 41.01 -1.40 9.87
C PHE A 27 42.06 -1.15 8.79
N ARG A 28 41.78 -0.21 7.88
CA ARG A 28 42.62 0.07 6.71
C ARG A 28 42.91 1.56 6.61
N VAL A 29 44.04 1.89 6.00
CA VAL A 29 44.41 3.26 5.64
C VAL A 29 44.61 3.36 4.13
N PHE A 30 44.17 4.47 3.56
CA PHE A 30 44.46 4.90 2.19
C PHE A 30 45.35 6.14 2.24
N ASP A 31 46.53 6.04 1.63
CA ASP A 31 47.46 7.17 1.50
C ASP A 31 47.14 7.93 0.20
N THR A 32 46.71 9.19 0.33
CA THR A 32 46.26 9.99 -0.81
C THR A 32 47.41 10.50 -1.70
N ASN A 33 48.67 10.31 -1.30
CA ASN A 33 49.84 10.74 -2.09
C ASN A 33 50.25 9.67 -3.12
N ASN A 34 50.09 8.39 -2.78
CA ASN A 34 50.44 7.25 -3.65
C ASN A 34 49.23 6.40 -4.07
N LEU A 35 48.03 6.70 -3.55
CA LEU A 35 46.76 6.05 -3.88
C LEU A 35 46.73 4.55 -3.53
N HIS A 36 47.51 4.11 -2.54
CA HIS A 36 47.52 2.73 -2.07
C HIS A 36 46.75 2.52 -0.76
N TRP A 37 46.10 1.36 -0.68
CA TRP A 37 45.49 0.83 0.55
C TRP A 37 46.46 -0.06 1.31
N LYS A 38 46.48 0.08 2.64
CA LYS A 38 47.21 -0.78 3.57
C LYS A 38 46.30 -1.22 4.72
N GLU A 39 46.34 -2.50 5.08
CA GLU A 39 45.70 -2.99 6.31
C GLU A 39 46.60 -2.71 7.51
N ILE A 40 46.01 -2.20 8.60
CA ILE A 40 46.74 -1.84 9.82
C ILE A 40 46.71 -3.03 10.78
N PRO A 41 47.88 -3.52 11.26
CA PRO A 41 47.94 -4.60 12.24
C PRO A 41 47.15 -4.27 13.51
N VAL A 42 46.39 -5.27 13.99
CA VAL A 42 45.57 -5.16 15.19
C VAL A 42 46.44 -5.20 16.45
N SER A 43 46.34 -4.19 17.31
CA SER A 43 46.92 -4.22 18.66
C SER A 43 46.18 -3.31 19.65
N GLY A 44 46.29 -3.61 20.94
CA GLY A 44 45.59 -2.91 22.03
C GLY A 44 44.15 -3.37 22.23
N ASP A 45 43.30 -2.49 22.77
CA ASP A 45 41.86 -2.74 23.01
C ASP A 45 41.08 -2.78 21.68
N TRP A 46 41.20 -3.87 20.92
CA TRP A 46 40.59 -3.98 19.61
C TRP A 46 39.05 -3.82 19.64
N PRO A 47 38.47 -2.91 18.85
CA PRO A 47 37.02 -2.76 18.79
C PRO A 47 36.35 -3.93 18.09
N CYS A 48 35.25 -4.45 18.65
CA CYS A 48 34.46 -5.50 17.98
C CYS A 48 33.85 -5.01 16.66
N ALA A 49 33.58 -5.97 15.76
CA ALA A 49 32.99 -5.75 14.44
C ALA A 49 31.68 -4.94 14.51
N ARG A 50 31.56 -3.93 13.66
CA ARG A 50 30.46 -2.96 13.70
C ARG A 50 30.28 -2.20 12.39
N HIS A 51 29.05 -1.74 12.14
CA HIS A 51 28.72 -0.75 11.13
C HIS A 51 28.00 0.45 11.75
N SER A 52 27.76 1.51 10.97
CA SER A 52 27.02 2.72 11.40
C SER A 52 27.56 3.36 12.70
N HIS A 53 28.86 3.22 12.96
CA HIS A 53 29.61 4.02 13.92
C HIS A 53 30.07 5.32 13.25
N ALA A 54 30.73 6.20 13.99
CA ALA A 54 31.39 7.38 13.43
C ALA A 54 32.82 7.50 13.95
N MET A 55 33.69 8.18 13.18
CA MET A 55 35.11 8.37 13.46
C MET A 55 35.52 9.83 13.22
N VAL A 56 36.50 10.32 13.95
CA VAL A 56 37.09 11.66 13.78
C VAL A 56 38.54 11.70 14.29
N ALA A 57 39.40 12.47 13.64
CA ALA A 57 40.78 12.68 14.11
C ALA A 57 40.88 13.89 15.04
N SER A 58 41.76 13.81 16.05
CA SER A 58 42.16 14.95 16.88
C SER A 58 43.61 14.77 17.33
N GLY A 59 44.47 15.75 17.05
CA GLY A 59 45.91 15.65 17.30
C GLY A 59 46.53 14.48 16.52
N CYS A 60 47.09 13.51 17.26
CA CYS A 60 47.66 12.26 16.71
C CYS A 60 46.79 11.02 16.98
N GLN A 61 45.55 11.21 17.43
CA GLN A 61 44.61 10.13 17.75
C GLN A 61 43.40 10.15 16.80
N ILE A 62 42.86 8.98 16.54
CA ILE A 62 41.60 8.79 15.82
C ILE A 62 40.58 8.21 16.79
N PHE A 63 39.53 8.96 17.06
CA PHE A 63 38.45 8.56 17.97
C PHE A 63 37.33 7.88 17.19
N MET A 64 36.71 6.86 17.80
CA MET A 64 35.56 6.14 17.27
C MET A 64 34.49 5.97 18.35
N PHE A 65 33.24 6.32 18.05
CA PHE A 65 32.11 6.13 18.97
C PHE A 65 31.03 5.21 18.40
N GLY A 66 30.44 4.40 19.29
CA GLY A 66 29.20 3.66 19.07
C GLY A 66 29.22 2.65 17.91
N GLY A 67 28.11 2.58 17.20
CA GLY A 67 27.85 1.63 16.10
C GLY A 67 26.81 0.56 16.43
N TYR A 68 26.61 -0.39 15.51
CA TYR A 68 25.76 -1.57 15.68
C TYR A 68 26.55 -2.83 15.32
N ASN A 69 26.44 -3.89 16.13
CA ASN A 69 27.23 -5.13 16.00
C ASN A 69 26.44 -6.34 15.47
N GLY A 70 25.27 -6.13 14.88
CA GLY A 70 24.35 -7.19 14.45
C GLY A 70 23.30 -7.57 15.49
N GLY A 71 23.59 -7.41 16.79
CA GLY A 71 22.64 -7.68 17.88
C GLY A 71 22.19 -6.45 18.66
N LYS A 72 23.07 -5.47 18.89
CA LYS A 72 22.78 -4.28 19.70
C LYS A 72 23.54 -3.03 19.26
N ALA A 73 22.99 -1.87 19.61
CA ALA A 73 23.70 -0.60 19.55
C ALA A 73 24.84 -0.59 20.59
N LEU A 74 25.93 0.10 20.25
CA LEU A 74 27.14 0.24 21.07
C LEU A 74 27.24 1.68 21.60
N GLY A 75 27.82 1.85 22.79
CA GLY A 75 28.00 3.14 23.46
C GLY A 75 29.41 3.31 24.02
N ASN A 76 30.39 2.70 23.36
CA ASN A 76 31.79 2.71 23.78
C ASN A 76 32.57 3.69 22.89
N LEU A 77 33.38 4.53 23.54
CA LEU A 77 34.41 5.32 22.90
C LEU A 77 35.72 4.50 22.83
N TYR A 78 36.43 4.63 21.73
CA TYR A 78 37.77 4.12 21.52
C TYR A 78 38.64 5.22 20.92
N SER A 79 39.94 5.20 21.19
CA SER A 79 40.94 5.94 20.42
C SER A 79 41.94 4.99 19.78
N PHE A 80 42.52 5.41 18.66
CA PHE A 80 43.67 4.78 18.03
C PHE A 80 44.82 5.78 18.02
N ASP A 81 45.91 5.44 18.70
CA ASP A 81 47.16 6.21 18.64
C ASP A 81 47.93 5.82 17.38
N VAL A 82 48.02 6.74 16.43
CA VAL A 82 48.64 6.48 15.12
C VAL A 82 50.16 6.34 15.22
N GLN A 83 50.81 6.93 16.23
CA GLN A 83 52.25 6.80 16.44
C GLN A 83 52.62 5.44 17.06
N LYS A 84 51.78 4.94 17.99
CA LYS A 84 51.97 3.63 18.64
C LYS A 84 51.38 2.46 17.86
N GLY A 85 50.45 2.72 16.94
CA GLY A 85 49.72 1.68 16.20
C GLY A 85 48.73 0.89 17.06
N GLN A 86 48.23 1.49 18.15
CA GLN A 86 47.48 0.80 19.21
C GLN A 86 46.08 1.41 19.42
N TRP A 87 45.09 0.54 19.59
CA TRP A 87 43.76 0.91 20.07
C TRP A 87 43.72 0.97 21.61
N MET A 88 42.97 1.93 22.14
CA MET A 88 42.65 2.05 23.56
C MET A 88 41.14 2.22 23.73
N LYS A 89 40.56 1.53 24.71
CA LYS A 89 39.17 1.73 25.09
C LYS A 89 39.12 2.84 26.13
N GLU A 90 38.63 4.01 25.70
CA GLU A 90 38.59 5.21 26.53
C GLU A 90 37.76 4.97 27.80
N ARG A 91 38.26 5.52 28.91
CA ARG A 91 37.53 5.66 30.17
C ARG A 91 37.16 7.13 30.32
N THR A 92 35.88 7.41 30.45
CA THR A 92 35.34 8.79 30.48
C THR A 92 34.30 8.95 31.56
N ASP A 93 34.45 10.02 32.33
CA ASP A 93 33.65 10.34 33.50
C ASP A 93 32.37 11.13 33.14
N GLY A 94 31.48 11.22 34.13
CA GLY A 94 30.14 11.79 33.95
C GLY A 94 29.19 10.82 33.24
N TRP A 95 28.08 11.35 32.72
CA TRP A 95 27.10 10.54 32.03
C TRP A 95 27.56 10.25 30.60
N ASN A 96 27.84 8.98 30.30
CA ASN A 96 28.27 8.58 28.97
C ASN A 96 27.08 8.64 27.97
N PRO A 97 27.28 9.05 26.71
CA PRO A 97 26.19 9.15 25.75
C PRO A 97 25.54 7.79 25.49
N HIS A 98 24.22 7.76 25.41
CA HIS A 98 23.47 6.53 25.18
C HIS A 98 23.93 5.78 23.92
N ALA A 99 24.02 4.45 24.02
CA ALA A 99 24.47 3.57 22.95
C ALA A 99 23.66 3.76 21.66
N ARG A 100 24.34 4.05 20.56
CA ARG A 100 23.71 4.52 19.32
C ARG A 100 24.51 4.25 18.04
N PHE A 101 23.81 4.28 16.91
CA PHE A 101 24.34 4.10 15.56
C PHE A 101 23.73 5.12 14.58
N SER A 102 24.37 5.31 13.42
CA SER A 102 23.99 6.33 12.42
C SER A 102 23.94 7.75 12.98
N HIS A 103 24.80 8.04 13.95
CA HIS A 103 25.03 9.37 14.54
C HIS A 103 26.22 10.05 13.83
N SER A 104 26.38 11.34 14.03
CA SER A 104 27.61 12.08 13.68
C SER A 104 28.49 12.28 14.92
N ILE A 105 29.81 12.32 14.71
CA ILE A 105 30.76 12.89 15.67
C ILE A 105 31.63 13.95 14.99
N PHE A 106 32.09 14.93 15.77
CA PHE A 106 32.93 16.03 15.30
C PHE A 106 33.92 16.46 16.39
N VAL A 107 34.93 17.26 16.03
CA VAL A 107 35.87 17.86 16.98
C VAL A 107 35.84 19.38 16.84
N TYR A 108 35.73 20.07 17.97
CA TYR A 108 35.74 21.54 18.05
C TYR A 108 36.53 21.98 19.28
N LYS A 109 37.60 22.75 19.07
CA LYS A 109 38.56 23.16 20.11
C LYS A 109 39.08 21.92 20.87
N ASN A 110 38.83 21.79 22.17
CA ASN A 110 39.20 20.60 22.95
C ASN A 110 38.05 19.61 23.19
N TYR A 111 36.93 19.74 22.46
CA TYR A 111 35.74 18.91 22.65
C TYR A 111 35.49 17.95 21.48
N LEU A 112 35.16 16.70 21.80
CA LEU A 112 34.57 15.73 20.85
C LEU A 112 33.06 15.75 21.04
N GLY A 113 32.33 16.13 19.99
CA GLY A 113 30.87 16.14 19.98
C GLY A 113 30.27 14.85 19.42
N VAL A 114 29.15 14.41 20.00
CA VAL A 114 28.32 13.31 19.51
C VAL A 114 26.89 13.83 19.32
N LEU A 115 26.35 13.70 18.11
CA LEU A 115 25.04 14.26 17.75
C LEU A 115 24.17 13.24 17.00
N GLY A 116 22.91 13.13 17.41
CA GLY A 116 21.87 12.40 16.67
C GLY A 116 21.99 10.88 16.75
N GLY A 117 21.62 10.23 15.63
CA GLY A 117 21.55 8.78 15.47
C GLY A 117 20.36 8.08 16.14
N CYS A 118 20.35 6.76 16.02
CA CYS A 118 19.33 5.86 16.58
C CYS A 118 19.87 5.08 17.79
N PRO A 119 19.06 4.82 18.83
CA PRO A 119 17.62 5.10 18.91
C PRO A 119 17.31 6.57 19.21
N VAL A 120 16.38 7.15 18.43
CA VAL A 120 15.87 8.51 18.68
C VAL A 120 14.95 8.48 19.89
N ARG A 121 15.13 9.44 20.81
CA ARG A 121 14.21 9.66 21.95
C ARG A 121 13.24 10.79 21.63
N GLN A 122 12.07 10.79 22.27
CA GLN A 122 11.01 11.74 21.94
C GLN A 122 11.38 13.19 22.28
N HIS A 123 10.98 14.10 21.38
CA HIS A 123 10.89 15.55 21.53
C HIS A 123 12.19 16.37 21.73
N CYS A 124 13.32 15.76 22.08
CA CYS A 124 14.61 16.47 22.21
C CYS A 124 15.74 15.74 21.47
N GLN A 125 16.62 16.48 20.79
CA GLN A 125 17.93 15.98 20.36
C GLN A 125 18.98 16.28 21.44
N GLU A 126 19.78 15.28 21.79
CA GLU A 126 20.87 15.37 22.78
C GLU A 126 22.20 15.58 22.03
N LEU A 127 22.88 16.70 22.30
CA LEU A 127 24.27 16.93 21.91
C LEU A 127 25.15 16.62 23.12
N ALA A 128 25.97 15.57 23.03
CA ALA A 128 26.97 15.26 24.04
C ALA A 128 28.33 15.84 23.62
N LEU A 129 29.06 16.42 24.57
CA LEU A 129 30.38 17.02 24.38
C LEU A 129 31.36 16.44 25.41
N LEU A 130 32.35 15.67 24.96
CA LEU A 130 33.45 15.18 25.78
C LEU A 130 34.58 16.21 25.79
N ASP A 131 34.98 16.69 26.97
CA ASP A 131 36.23 17.45 27.09
C ASP A 131 37.43 16.47 26.99
N LEU A 132 38.21 16.56 25.91
CA LEU A 132 39.34 15.68 25.64
C LEU A 132 40.56 15.92 26.56
N LYS A 133 40.53 16.92 27.44
CA LYS A 133 41.55 17.14 28.48
C LYS A 133 41.14 16.57 29.83
N LEU A 134 39.84 16.63 30.14
CA LEU A 134 39.28 16.19 31.42
C LEU A 134 38.64 14.79 31.35
N HIS A 135 38.51 14.21 30.15
CA HIS A 135 37.78 12.98 29.87
C HIS A 135 36.33 12.97 30.42
N LEU A 136 35.72 14.16 30.55
CA LEU A 136 34.42 14.39 31.19
C LEU A 136 33.34 14.77 30.17
N TRP A 137 32.21 14.06 30.20
CA TRP A 137 31.04 14.36 29.35
C TRP A 137 30.16 15.50 29.89
N LYS A 138 29.77 16.42 29.00
CA LYS A 138 28.72 17.42 29.17
C LYS A 138 27.59 17.13 28.17
N HIS A 139 26.35 17.53 28.49
CA HIS A 139 25.19 17.33 27.61
C HIS A 139 24.39 18.61 27.43
N VAL A 140 23.95 18.86 26.19
CA VAL A 140 23.11 19.98 25.81
C VAL A 140 21.83 19.45 25.17
N THR A 141 20.69 19.84 25.73
CA THR A 141 19.38 19.62 25.11
C THR A 141 19.18 20.63 23.98
N LEU A 142 19.06 20.15 22.75
CA LEU A 142 18.71 20.96 21.60
C LEU A 142 17.19 21.00 21.41
N ASN A 143 16.63 22.20 21.32
CA ASN A 143 15.20 22.44 21.06
C ASN A 143 14.84 22.20 19.57
N SER A 144 15.07 20.97 19.10
CA SER A 144 14.68 20.51 17.76
C SER A 144 13.15 20.40 17.65
N VAL A 145 12.51 21.22 16.81
CA VAL A 145 11.04 21.28 16.68
C VAL A 145 10.48 20.12 15.84
N GLY A 146 10.81 18.87 16.19
CA GLY A 146 10.24 17.62 15.65
C GLY A 146 10.46 17.31 14.17
N LYS A 147 10.94 18.26 13.36
CA LYS A 147 11.18 18.12 11.92
C LYS A 147 12.53 17.44 11.63
N ASP A 148 13.53 17.73 12.46
CA ASP A 148 14.91 17.34 12.23
C ASP A 148 15.28 16.09 13.01
N SER A 149 15.31 14.98 12.28
CA SER A 149 16.14 13.85 12.66
C SER A 149 17.60 14.23 12.42
N PHE A 150 18.52 13.72 13.23
CA PHE A 150 19.97 13.76 12.95
C PHE A 150 20.50 12.33 12.70
N VAL A 151 19.72 11.51 12.00
CA VAL A 151 19.98 10.09 11.72
C VAL A 151 20.56 9.93 10.31
N CYS A 152 21.67 9.19 10.21
CA CYS A 152 22.50 9.11 8.99
C CYS A 152 23.05 10.47 8.55
N SER A 153 23.06 11.45 9.45
CA SER A 153 23.55 12.81 9.20
C SER A 153 25.07 12.89 9.17
N THR A 154 25.60 13.89 8.46
CA THR A 154 27.00 14.33 8.52
C THR A 154 27.04 15.71 9.17
N ALA A 155 27.82 15.86 10.24
CA ALA A 155 28.05 17.13 10.94
C ALA A 155 29.49 17.63 10.70
N ASN A 156 29.63 18.88 10.27
CA ASN A 156 30.92 19.54 10.05
C ASN A 156 31.02 20.83 10.86
N VAL A 157 32.20 21.15 11.38
CA VAL A 157 32.47 22.40 12.12
C VAL A 157 32.97 23.46 11.15
N MET A 158 32.36 24.65 11.17
CA MET A 158 32.80 25.84 10.44
C MET A 158 32.84 27.03 11.39
N GLY A 159 34.04 27.47 11.76
CA GLY A 159 34.22 28.46 12.83
C GLY A 159 33.75 27.90 14.18
N ASP A 160 32.83 28.62 14.83
CA ASP A 160 32.20 28.20 16.09
C ASP A 160 30.83 27.52 15.88
N ASP A 161 30.46 27.19 14.64
CA ASP A 161 29.18 26.58 14.29
C ASP A 161 29.33 25.14 13.78
N VAL A 162 28.37 24.28 14.10
CA VAL A 162 28.20 22.95 13.48
C VAL A 162 27.10 23.04 12.43
N VAL A 163 27.39 22.61 11.21
CA VAL A 163 26.43 22.44 10.12
C VAL A 163 26.17 20.95 9.90
N VAL A 164 24.89 20.57 9.93
CA VAL A 164 24.42 19.18 9.86
C VAL A 164 23.59 18.97 8.59
N VAL A 165 23.97 18.00 7.78
CA VAL A 165 23.39 17.72 6.45
C VAL A 165 23.16 16.23 6.22
N GLY A 166 22.43 15.88 5.15
CA GLY A 166 22.28 14.49 4.68
C GLY A 166 21.42 13.57 5.56
N SER A 167 20.79 14.12 6.59
CA SER A 167 19.97 13.38 7.54
C SER A 167 18.63 12.96 6.94
N GLY A 168 18.10 11.79 7.34
CA GLY A 168 16.76 11.37 6.93
C GLY A 168 16.32 10.00 7.43
N ALA A 169 15.03 9.74 7.26
CA ALA A 169 14.38 8.47 7.52
C ALA A 169 13.64 7.98 6.27
N SER A 170 13.64 6.67 6.04
CA SER A 170 12.92 6.04 4.93
C SER A 170 11.97 4.99 5.46
N CYS A 171 10.72 5.04 4.98
CA CYS A 171 9.69 4.03 5.20
C CYS A 171 8.99 3.82 3.85
N TYR A 172 8.66 2.58 3.51
CA TYR A 172 8.09 2.24 2.21
C TYR A 172 6.75 2.99 1.98
N ALA A 173 6.04 3.30 3.05
CA ALA A 173 4.71 3.92 3.04
C ALA A 173 4.72 5.40 2.66
N PHE A 174 5.81 6.10 2.98
CA PHE A 174 5.89 7.57 2.89
C PHE A 174 7.17 8.04 2.20
N GLY A 175 7.91 7.11 1.57
CA GLY A 175 9.18 7.36 0.91
C GLY A 175 10.32 7.72 1.88
N THR A 176 11.31 8.45 1.36
CA THR A 176 12.42 8.97 2.17
C THR A 176 12.19 10.44 2.49
N LYS A 177 12.01 10.75 3.77
CA LYS A 177 12.00 12.13 4.27
C LYS A 177 13.40 12.50 4.72
N PHE A 178 14.01 13.44 4.03
CA PHE A 178 15.21 14.13 4.48
C PHE A 178 14.84 15.25 5.46
N SER A 179 15.73 15.56 6.40
CA SER A 179 15.63 16.74 7.26
C SER A 179 16.36 17.93 6.62
N GLU A 180 15.99 19.15 7.00
CA GLU A 180 16.60 20.36 6.44
C GLU A 180 18.03 20.55 6.95
N PRO A 181 18.93 21.25 6.21
CA PRO A 181 20.26 21.58 6.70
C PRO A 181 20.20 22.41 7.99
N ALA A 182 20.65 21.83 9.10
CA ALA A 182 20.61 22.49 10.41
C ALA A 182 21.94 23.17 10.74
N LYS A 183 21.88 24.31 11.43
CA LYS A 183 23.05 25.04 11.93
C LYS A 183 22.93 25.23 13.45
N LEU A 184 23.98 24.86 14.18
CA LEU A 184 24.03 24.88 15.65
C LEU A 184 25.28 25.66 16.11
N SER A 185 25.12 26.79 16.78
CA SER A 185 26.27 27.56 17.28
C SER A 185 26.78 27.00 18.59
N LEU A 186 28.05 26.62 18.65
CA LEU A 186 28.70 26.05 19.84
C LEU A 186 29.21 27.13 20.80
N LEU A 187 29.41 28.38 20.33
CA LEU A 187 29.91 29.48 21.15
C LEU A 187 29.03 29.69 22.41
N HIS A 188 27.72 29.84 22.21
CA HIS A 188 26.76 30.05 23.31
C HIS A 188 26.70 28.85 24.27
N LEU A 189 26.97 27.63 23.78
CA LEU A 189 26.97 26.40 24.56
C LEU A 189 28.23 26.20 25.41
N MET A 190 29.31 26.94 25.10
CA MET A 190 30.53 26.95 25.93
C MET A 190 30.46 27.98 27.06
N HIS A 191 29.71 29.08 26.91
CA HIS A 191 29.62 30.16 27.89
C HIS A 191 28.48 30.00 28.90
N SER A 192 27.63 28.98 28.78
CA SER A 192 26.42 28.81 29.61
C SER A 192 26.66 28.15 30.99
N HIS A 193 27.87 28.25 31.56
CA HIS A 193 28.22 27.64 32.84
C HIS A 193 29.18 28.51 33.66
N ASP A 194 28.63 29.43 34.46
CA ASP A 194 29.33 30.05 35.60
C ASP A 194 28.35 30.56 36.71
N GLU A 195 27.13 30.00 36.79
CA GLU A 195 26.15 30.29 37.87
C GLU A 195 25.37 29.01 38.27
N PRO A 196 25.21 28.70 39.57
CA PRO A 196 24.48 27.52 40.03
C PRO A 196 22.95 27.72 40.00
N VAL A 197 22.27 26.99 39.12
CA VAL A 197 20.82 27.11 38.86
C VAL A 197 19.97 26.87 40.11
N LYS A 198 19.27 27.92 40.58
CA LYS A 198 18.19 27.80 41.57
C LYS A 198 16.87 27.42 40.89
N ASN A 199 16.23 26.35 41.38
CA ASN A 199 14.90 25.93 40.95
C ASN A 199 13.83 27.00 41.22
N GLN A 200 13.10 27.44 40.18
CA GLN A 200 11.70 27.85 40.31
C GLN A 200 10.86 27.38 39.11
N ARG A 201 9.76 26.67 39.40
CA ARG A 201 8.62 26.47 38.50
C ARG A 201 7.48 27.39 38.97
N LYS A 202 6.82 28.11 38.06
CA LYS A 202 5.35 28.21 37.88
C LYS A 202 4.99 29.18 36.72
N PRO A 203 3.75 29.23 36.22
CA PRO A 203 3.43 29.68 34.85
C PRO A 203 2.54 30.95 34.83
N ILE A 204 1.84 31.19 33.70
CA ILE A 204 0.53 31.89 33.52
C ILE A 204 0.50 33.10 32.55
N ILE A 205 -0.17 32.88 31.39
CA ILE A 205 -1.11 33.75 30.63
C ILE A 205 -0.68 35.12 30.05
N ASN A 206 -0.75 35.24 28.72
CA ASN A 206 -1.62 36.11 27.88
C ASN A 206 -1.18 35.97 26.39
N GLN A 207 -1.88 36.28 25.30
CA GLN A 207 -3.26 36.58 24.85
C GLN A 207 -3.12 37.51 23.61
N ASN A 208 -3.89 37.19 22.56
CA ASN A 208 -4.58 38.09 21.61
C ASN A 208 -3.88 39.07 20.63
N GLU A 209 -4.35 38.96 19.37
CA GLU A 209 -4.76 40.03 18.42
C GLU A 209 -3.70 40.96 17.75
N GLY A 210 -4.02 41.47 16.55
CA GLY A 210 -3.14 42.45 15.86
C GLY A 210 -3.26 42.67 14.33
N THR A 211 -4.44 42.46 13.74
CA THR A 211 -5.00 42.94 12.44
C THR A 211 -4.23 43.96 11.54
N ASN A 212 -4.58 43.97 10.24
CA ASN A 212 -4.36 45.04 9.19
C ASN A 212 -3.03 45.05 8.40
N ARG A 213 -2.96 45.57 7.15
CA ARG A 213 -3.90 45.58 5.98
C ARG A 213 -3.19 46.20 4.74
N ASN A 214 -3.65 45.81 3.54
CA ASN A 214 -3.78 46.65 2.31
C ASN A 214 -2.54 47.12 1.46
N ASN A 215 -2.77 47.09 0.12
CA ASN A 215 -2.36 48.06 -0.93
C ASN A 215 -0.90 48.04 -1.50
N ILE A 216 -0.62 48.37 -2.78
CA ILE A 216 -1.46 48.61 -4.00
C ILE A 216 -0.64 48.41 -5.32
N GLU A 217 -1.29 47.81 -6.33
CA GLU A 217 -1.22 47.94 -7.83
C GLU A 217 0.05 48.11 -8.72
N ASN A 218 -0.19 47.78 -10.02
CA ASN A 218 0.30 48.38 -11.29
C ASN A 218 1.67 47.95 -11.88
N SER A 219 1.85 47.84 -13.21
CA SER A 219 0.89 47.69 -14.35
C SER A 219 1.65 47.35 -15.67
N PHE A 220 0.91 47.35 -16.81
CA PHE A 220 1.33 47.46 -18.24
C PHE A 220 1.06 46.25 -19.18
N GLY A 221 0.04 46.41 -20.04
CA GLY A 221 0.03 45.93 -21.45
C GLY A 221 0.60 47.01 -22.40
N PRO A 222 0.28 47.09 -23.72
CA PRO A 222 -0.98 46.66 -24.38
C PRO A 222 -0.79 45.82 -25.70
N GLN A 223 -1.77 45.01 -26.18
CA GLN A 223 -2.68 45.20 -27.37
C GLN A 223 -2.00 45.15 -28.77
N LEU A 224 -2.61 44.94 -29.97
CA LEU A 224 -3.94 44.62 -30.59
C LEU A 224 -3.61 44.26 -32.10
N GLU A 225 -4.33 43.55 -32.99
CA GLU A 225 -5.46 42.57 -32.98
C GLU A 225 -5.79 42.09 -34.43
N HIS A 226 -6.91 41.37 -34.61
CA HIS A 226 -7.75 41.19 -35.82
C HIS A 226 -7.40 40.16 -36.94
N ALA A 227 -8.50 39.63 -37.53
CA ALA A 227 -8.63 38.87 -38.79
C ALA A 227 -9.75 39.54 -39.66
N PRO A 228 -10.03 39.14 -40.94
CA PRO A 228 -11.10 38.12 -41.18
C PRO A 228 -11.14 37.36 -42.55
N ASN A 229 -11.84 36.21 -42.56
CA ASN A 229 -12.85 35.62 -43.51
C ASN A 229 -12.75 35.62 -45.08
N LEU A 230 -13.39 34.57 -45.68
CA LEU A 230 -14.00 34.40 -47.04
C LEU A 230 -13.03 34.17 -48.25
N SER A 231 -13.36 33.49 -49.38
CA SER A 231 -14.54 32.68 -49.82
C SER A 231 -14.29 31.82 -51.11
N GLU A 232 -14.98 30.67 -51.22
CA GLU A 232 -15.70 30.05 -52.41
C GLU A 232 -15.02 29.62 -53.77
N ASP A 233 -15.55 28.50 -54.32
CA ASP A 233 -15.72 28.04 -55.75
C ASP A 233 -14.50 27.89 -56.73
N GLU A 234 -14.47 27.17 -57.87
CA GLU A 234 -15.23 26.15 -58.69
C GLU A 234 -14.24 25.65 -59.82
N SER A 235 -14.34 24.59 -60.66
CA SER A 235 -14.96 23.24 -60.67
C SER A 235 -14.57 22.45 -61.96
N SER A 236 -15.46 21.63 -62.56
CA SER A 236 -15.44 21.05 -63.95
C SER A 236 -14.46 19.88 -64.30
N HIS A 237 -14.68 19.01 -65.31
CA HIS A 237 -15.89 18.24 -65.75
C HIS A 237 -15.55 17.14 -66.81
N PHE A 238 -16.27 15.99 -66.82
CA PHE A 238 -16.32 14.93 -67.88
C PHE A 238 -15.00 14.15 -68.21
N ASN A 239 -14.95 12.89 -68.70
CA ASN A 239 -15.92 11.82 -69.07
C ASN A 239 -15.18 10.44 -68.94
N GLY A 240 -15.73 9.21 -69.02
CA GLY A 240 -17.12 8.72 -69.15
C GLY A 240 -17.28 7.64 -70.26
N ASN A 241 -17.50 6.36 -69.91
CA ASN A 241 -17.84 5.25 -70.84
C ASN A 241 -18.37 3.98 -70.12
N ILE A 242 -19.28 3.22 -70.75
CA ILE A 242 -19.96 1.96 -70.35
C ILE A 242 -20.24 1.21 -71.69
N PRO A 243 -20.15 -0.15 -71.87
CA PRO A 243 -20.58 -1.28 -71.01
C PRO A 243 -19.44 -2.31 -70.74
N CYS A 244 -19.58 -3.53 -70.16
CA CYS A 244 -20.66 -4.54 -70.14
C CYS A 244 -20.81 -5.30 -68.81
N LEU A 245 -21.86 -6.14 -68.74
CA LEU A 245 -22.31 -6.92 -67.60
C LEU A 245 -21.28 -7.94 -67.07
N ASN A 246 -21.34 -8.21 -65.77
CA ASN A 246 -21.51 -9.59 -65.30
C ASN A 246 -22.30 -9.62 -63.99
N ASP A 247 -23.16 -10.62 -63.80
CA ASP A 247 -24.16 -10.63 -62.73
C ASP A 247 -23.60 -11.26 -61.44
N GLN A 248 -23.52 -10.46 -60.38
CA GLN A 248 -23.54 -10.92 -58.99
C GLN A 248 -24.39 -9.96 -58.16
N SER A 249 -25.70 -10.03 -58.39
CA SER A 249 -26.72 -9.39 -57.57
C SER A 249 -26.62 -9.86 -56.11
N GLN A 250 -25.98 -9.06 -55.25
CA GLN A 250 -25.97 -9.29 -53.80
C GLN A 250 -27.41 -9.32 -53.27
N MET A 251 -27.85 -10.49 -52.78
CA MET A 251 -29.15 -10.60 -52.15
C MET A 251 -29.19 -9.71 -50.90
N ILE A 252 -30.04 -8.68 -50.92
CA ILE A 252 -30.36 -7.88 -49.74
C ILE A 252 -31.05 -8.80 -48.75
N VAL A 253 -30.33 -9.22 -47.70
CA VAL A 253 -30.90 -10.02 -46.62
C VAL A 253 -31.89 -9.14 -45.85
N LEU A 254 -33.18 -9.31 -46.14
CA LEU A 254 -34.26 -8.65 -45.42
C LEU A 254 -34.32 -9.20 -44.00
N HIS A 255 -33.98 -8.36 -43.04
CA HIS A 255 -34.12 -8.66 -41.62
C HIS A 255 -35.50 -8.20 -41.15
N TYR A 256 -36.10 -8.93 -40.21
CA TYR A 256 -37.46 -8.67 -39.74
C TYR A 256 -37.47 -8.30 -38.26
N VAL A 257 -38.38 -7.41 -37.87
CA VAL A 257 -38.59 -7.03 -36.47
C VAL A 257 -40.08 -7.15 -36.11
N LEU A 258 -40.39 -7.81 -35.00
CA LEU A 258 -41.73 -7.80 -34.41
C LEU A 258 -41.87 -6.57 -33.50
N GLN A 259 -42.68 -5.61 -33.92
CA GLN A 259 -43.11 -4.48 -33.11
C GLN A 259 -44.27 -4.92 -32.19
N LEU A 260 -44.16 -4.61 -30.90
CA LEU A 260 -45.16 -4.89 -29.86
C LEU A 260 -45.33 -3.68 -28.95
N GLU A 261 -46.53 -3.45 -28.43
CA GLU A 261 -46.73 -2.45 -27.37
C GLU A 261 -45.85 -2.75 -26.14
N LYS A 262 -45.27 -1.70 -25.58
CA LYS A 262 -44.36 -1.77 -24.42
C LYS A 262 -44.96 -2.46 -23.19
N LYS A 263 -46.29 -2.47 -23.05
CA LYS A 263 -47.02 -3.20 -21.99
C LYS A 263 -46.97 -4.72 -22.14
N TYR A 264 -46.78 -5.25 -23.35
CA TYR A 264 -46.68 -6.68 -23.66
C TYR A 264 -45.23 -7.14 -23.94
N ALA A 265 -44.30 -6.21 -24.12
CA ALA A 265 -42.92 -6.46 -24.54
C ALA A 265 -42.16 -7.53 -23.74
N LYS A 266 -42.40 -7.69 -22.43
CA LYS A 266 -41.79 -8.81 -21.67
C LYS A 266 -42.31 -10.16 -22.16
N LEU A 267 -43.63 -10.34 -22.17
CA LEU A 267 -44.29 -11.60 -22.53
C LEU A 267 -44.00 -11.98 -23.99
N GLY A 268 -44.05 -11.01 -24.92
CA GLY A 268 -43.65 -11.23 -26.31
C GLY A 268 -42.18 -11.65 -26.48
N LYS A 269 -41.25 -11.07 -25.70
CA LYS A 269 -39.84 -11.49 -25.71
C LYS A 269 -39.65 -12.91 -25.19
N ASP A 270 -40.35 -13.27 -24.13
CA ASP A 270 -40.26 -14.60 -23.51
C ASP A 270 -40.89 -15.68 -24.43
N ILE A 271 -41.96 -15.33 -25.16
CA ILE A 271 -42.53 -16.11 -26.28
C ILE A 271 -41.50 -16.30 -27.41
N LEU A 272 -40.99 -15.20 -28.00
CA LEU A 272 -40.05 -15.28 -29.13
C LEU A 272 -38.78 -16.06 -28.77
N LYS A 273 -38.34 -16.00 -27.51
CA LYS A 273 -37.26 -16.84 -27.00
C LYS A 273 -37.64 -18.32 -26.92
N LYS A 274 -38.80 -18.67 -26.35
CA LYS A 274 -39.23 -20.07 -26.18
C LYS A 274 -39.26 -20.81 -27.52
N PHE A 275 -39.81 -20.18 -28.56
CA PHE A 275 -40.00 -20.80 -29.87
C PHE A 275 -38.80 -20.62 -30.82
N GLY A 276 -37.67 -20.08 -30.34
CA GLY A 276 -36.45 -19.90 -31.15
C GLY A 276 -36.55 -18.81 -32.21
N TRP A 277 -37.59 -17.97 -32.18
CA TRP A 277 -37.88 -16.96 -33.20
C TRP A 277 -37.11 -15.64 -33.03
N LEU A 278 -36.60 -15.36 -31.82
CA LEU A 278 -35.84 -14.14 -31.51
C LEU A 278 -34.38 -14.22 -32.00
N ASP A 279 -33.95 -13.32 -32.87
CA ASP A 279 -32.53 -13.20 -33.24
C ASP A 279 -31.72 -12.61 -32.08
N LEU A 280 -30.88 -13.46 -31.46
CA LEU A 280 -30.02 -13.11 -30.33
C LEU A 280 -28.72 -12.39 -30.73
N GLY A 281 -28.38 -12.32 -32.02
CA GLY A 281 -27.26 -11.54 -32.55
C GLY A 281 -27.55 -10.03 -32.63
N MET A 282 -28.83 -9.66 -32.65
CA MET A 282 -29.31 -8.28 -32.72
C MET A 282 -29.90 -7.79 -31.39
N LYS A 283 -30.00 -6.46 -31.23
CA LYS A 283 -30.61 -5.83 -30.05
C LYS A 283 -32.05 -5.40 -30.34
N ALA A 284 -32.97 -5.78 -29.45
CA ALA A 284 -34.29 -5.16 -29.37
C ALA A 284 -34.18 -3.67 -28.94
N TYR A 285 -35.04 -2.83 -29.49
CA TYR A 285 -35.02 -1.36 -29.31
C TYR A 285 -36.44 -0.80 -29.18
N SER A 286 -36.59 0.46 -28.75
CA SER A 286 -37.90 1.14 -28.72
C SER A 286 -38.11 1.96 -30.00
N ASP A 287 -39.36 2.09 -30.45
CA ASP A 287 -39.69 2.98 -31.55
C ASP A 287 -39.48 4.47 -31.22
N LYS A 288 -39.55 5.36 -32.22
CA LYS A 288 -39.33 6.81 -32.03
C LYS A 288 -40.32 7.46 -31.05
N GLY A 289 -41.48 6.84 -30.79
CA GLY A 289 -42.46 7.30 -29.81
C GLY A 289 -42.24 6.77 -28.38
N GLY A 290 -41.41 5.72 -28.20
CA GLY A 290 -41.23 5.04 -26.92
C GLY A 290 -42.45 4.21 -26.47
N ILE A 291 -43.41 3.99 -27.37
CA ILE A 291 -44.69 3.29 -27.15
C ILE A 291 -44.55 1.80 -27.45
N HIS A 292 -43.73 1.46 -28.46
CA HIS A 292 -43.50 0.09 -28.88
C HIS A 292 -42.04 -0.35 -28.66
N ILE A 293 -41.85 -1.66 -28.52
CA ILE A 293 -40.56 -2.33 -28.56
C ILE A 293 -40.51 -3.22 -29.80
N CYS A 294 -39.43 -3.08 -30.57
CA CYS A 294 -39.15 -3.88 -31.75
C CYS A 294 -38.16 -5.00 -31.40
N PHE A 295 -38.53 -6.24 -31.72
CA PHE A 295 -37.76 -7.45 -31.46
C PHE A 295 -37.24 -8.04 -32.78
N PRO A 296 -35.92 -8.14 -32.99
CA PRO A 296 -35.34 -8.85 -34.13
C PRO A 296 -35.80 -10.31 -34.18
N VAL A 297 -36.30 -10.76 -35.35
CA VAL A 297 -36.85 -12.09 -35.54
C VAL A 297 -36.33 -12.76 -36.81
N HIS A 298 -36.16 -14.08 -36.75
CA HIS A 298 -35.70 -14.87 -37.89
C HIS A 298 -36.76 -14.96 -39.00
N GLN A 299 -36.30 -15.10 -40.25
CA GLN A 299 -37.15 -15.14 -41.45
C GLN A 299 -38.22 -16.26 -41.41
N GLU A 300 -37.93 -17.37 -40.74
CA GLU A 300 -38.87 -18.48 -40.51
C GLU A 300 -40.14 -18.01 -39.77
N PHE A 301 -39.99 -17.13 -38.78
CA PHE A 301 -41.12 -16.56 -38.05
C PHE A 301 -41.92 -15.58 -38.92
N PHE A 302 -41.27 -14.79 -39.79
CA PHE A 302 -41.98 -13.90 -40.71
C PHE A 302 -42.93 -14.68 -41.63
N ALA A 303 -42.48 -15.81 -42.20
CA ALA A 303 -43.32 -16.67 -43.04
C ALA A 303 -44.54 -17.20 -42.27
N VAL A 304 -44.30 -17.85 -41.12
CA VAL A 304 -45.36 -18.46 -40.28
C VAL A 304 -46.37 -17.42 -39.76
N PHE A 305 -45.92 -16.19 -39.47
CA PHE A 305 -46.80 -15.10 -39.04
C PHE A 305 -47.65 -14.54 -40.20
N HIS A 306 -47.10 -14.44 -41.42
CA HIS A 306 -47.83 -13.89 -42.57
C HIS A 306 -48.83 -14.85 -43.22
N GLU A 307 -48.56 -16.15 -43.31
CA GLU A 307 -49.50 -17.12 -43.90
C GLU A 307 -50.86 -17.14 -43.19
N ARG A 308 -50.87 -16.85 -41.87
CA ARG A 308 -52.09 -16.74 -41.07
C ARG A 308 -52.84 -15.42 -41.20
N ASN A 309 -52.17 -14.30 -41.47
CA ASN A 309 -52.85 -13.03 -41.71
C ASN A 309 -53.82 -13.12 -42.90
N HIS A 310 -53.52 -13.95 -43.91
CA HIS A 310 -54.45 -14.21 -45.01
C HIS A 310 -55.62 -15.13 -44.62
N HIS A 311 -55.43 -16.07 -43.69
CA HIS A 311 -56.48 -17.04 -43.30
C HIS A 311 -57.53 -16.49 -42.31
N MET A 312 -57.31 -15.32 -41.69
CA MET A 312 -58.33 -14.64 -40.89
C MET A 312 -59.13 -13.56 -41.64
N GLY A 313 -58.72 -13.19 -42.86
CA GLY A 313 -59.38 -12.14 -43.64
C GLY A 313 -60.78 -12.51 -44.14
N ASP A 314 -60.97 -13.77 -44.56
CA ASP A 314 -62.21 -14.24 -45.21
C ASP A 314 -63.28 -14.75 -44.22
N ALA A 315 -63.06 -14.60 -42.91
CA ALA A 315 -63.85 -15.26 -41.85
C ALA A 315 -64.78 -14.32 -41.04
N PHE A 316 -65.08 -13.12 -41.55
CA PHE A 316 -65.94 -12.14 -40.87
C PHE A 316 -67.02 -11.51 -41.78
N ASP A 317 -68.00 -12.31 -42.16
CA ASP A 317 -69.37 -11.85 -42.41
C ASP A 317 -70.38 -12.81 -41.76
N GLY A 318 -71.51 -12.28 -41.27
CA GLY A 318 -72.67 -13.08 -40.91
C GLY A 318 -72.73 -13.73 -39.50
N LYS A 319 -73.08 -12.91 -38.49
CA LYS A 319 -73.81 -13.27 -37.24
C LYS A 319 -73.03 -13.88 -36.05
N ASN A 320 -73.56 -13.60 -34.86
CA ASN A 320 -73.18 -14.20 -33.56
C ASN A 320 -73.51 -15.71 -33.55
N ASP A 321 -72.76 -16.64 -32.97
CA ASP A 321 -72.18 -16.65 -31.62
C ASP A 321 -70.84 -17.44 -31.57
N GLY A 322 -69.86 -16.99 -30.75
CA GLY A 322 -68.55 -17.62 -30.59
C GLY A 322 -67.94 -17.43 -29.18
N PRO A 323 -67.32 -18.44 -28.55
CA PRO A 323 -67.24 -18.53 -27.08
C PRO A 323 -66.00 -17.92 -26.39
N PHE A 324 -65.58 -16.69 -26.73
CA PHE A 324 -64.46 -16.00 -26.03
C PHE A 324 -64.74 -14.56 -25.56
N SER A 325 -65.97 -14.28 -25.11
CA SER A 325 -66.37 -12.97 -24.55
C SER A 325 -65.98 -12.76 -23.08
N LYS A 326 -64.70 -12.93 -22.71
CA LYS A 326 -64.16 -12.54 -21.38
C LYS A 326 -62.75 -11.94 -21.48
N PRO A 327 -62.48 -10.79 -20.83
CA PRO A 327 -61.11 -10.29 -20.72
C PRO A 327 -60.28 -11.22 -19.82
N ILE A 328 -59.27 -11.87 -20.38
CA ILE A 328 -58.38 -12.77 -19.65
C ILE A 328 -57.62 -11.97 -18.59
N LYS A 329 -57.88 -12.27 -17.31
CA LYS A 329 -57.20 -11.63 -16.19
C LYS A 329 -55.74 -12.09 -16.10
N ARG A 330 -54.89 -11.20 -15.59
CA ARG A 330 -53.55 -11.56 -15.11
C ARG A 330 -53.65 -12.60 -14.01
N ASP A 331 -53.10 -13.77 -14.26
CA ASP A 331 -52.24 -14.54 -13.35
C ASP A 331 -51.32 -15.42 -14.24
N GLU A 332 -50.43 -16.22 -13.65
CA GLU A 332 -49.26 -16.78 -14.36
C GLU A 332 -49.61 -17.80 -15.46
N PHE A 333 -49.42 -17.41 -16.73
CA PHE A 333 -49.43 -18.33 -17.86
C PHE A 333 -48.24 -19.30 -17.77
N LEU A 334 -48.53 -20.59 -17.59
CA LEU A 334 -47.61 -21.66 -17.95
C LEU A 334 -47.47 -21.71 -19.48
N LEU A 335 -46.56 -20.89 -20.01
CA LEU A 335 -46.17 -20.87 -21.44
C LEU A 335 -45.83 -22.26 -22.01
N ASN A 336 -45.58 -23.25 -21.15
CA ASN A 336 -45.30 -24.64 -21.48
C ASN A 336 -46.48 -25.38 -22.13
N GLU A 337 -47.72 -25.02 -21.84
CA GLU A 337 -48.91 -25.76 -22.28
C GLU A 337 -49.50 -25.27 -23.62
N LEU A 338 -49.18 -24.04 -24.03
CA LEU A 338 -49.68 -23.46 -25.28
C LEU A 338 -48.96 -24.02 -26.51
N SER A 339 -49.74 -24.37 -27.54
CA SER A 339 -49.24 -24.72 -28.87
C SER A 339 -48.75 -23.48 -29.63
N CYS A 340 -47.93 -23.72 -30.66
CA CYS A 340 -47.54 -22.68 -31.64
C CYS A 340 -48.76 -21.92 -32.20
N SER A 341 -49.88 -22.63 -32.42
CA SER A 341 -51.12 -22.06 -32.92
C SER A 341 -51.72 -21.00 -32.01
N GLU A 342 -51.79 -21.24 -30.71
CA GLU A 342 -52.42 -20.32 -29.75
C GLU A 342 -51.52 -19.12 -29.47
N VAL A 343 -50.19 -19.36 -29.44
CA VAL A 343 -49.18 -18.31 -29.21
C VAL A 343 -49.16 -17.26 -30.33
N LEU A 344 -49.37 -17.66 -31.60
CA LEU A 344 -49.48 -16.72 -32.72
C LEU A 344 -50.74 -15.84 -32.62
N ILE A 345 -51.86 -16.39 -32.15
CA ILE A 345 -53.10 -15.64 -31.91
C ILE A 345 -52.91 -14.65 -30.76
N LEU A 346 -52.29 -15.10 -29.66
CA LEU A 346 -51.97 -14.25 -28.50
C LEU A 346 -51.08 -13.05 -28.88
N LEU A 347 -50.09 -13.25 -29.76
CA LEU A 347 -49.27 -12.15 -30.29
C LEU A 347 -50.10 -11.17 -31.12
N TYR A 348 -51.01 -11.67 -31.97
CA TYR A 348 -51.90 -10.83 -32.77
C TYR A 348 -52.86 -9.99 -31.89
N GLU A 349 -53.46 -10.60 -30.86
CA GLU A 349 -54.29 -9.88 -29.85
C GLU A 349 -53.52 -8.80 -29.09
N TYR A 350 -52.20 -8.94 -28.96
CA TYR A 350 -51.31 -7.94 -28.36
C TYR A 350 -50.79 -6.88 -29.35
N GLY A 351 -51.37 -6.82 -30.56
CA GLY A 351 -51.05 -5.83 -31.59
C GLY A 351 -49.66 -6.03 -32.21
N ALA A 352 -49.20 -7.27 -32.34
CA ALA A 352 -47.89 -7.57 -32.91
C ALA A 352 -47.86 -7.33 -34.44
N ILE A 353 -46.95 -6.47 -34.89
CA ILE A 353 -46.75 -6.14 -36.31
C ILE A 353 -45.33 -6.55 -36.71
N VAL A 354 -45.15 -7.37 -37.75
CA VAL A 354 -43.82 -7.63 -38.30
C VAL A 354 -43.48 -6.57 -39.36
N LEU A 355 -42.31 -5.96 -39.23
CA LEU A 355 -41.77 -4.98 -40.18
C LEU A 355 -40.46 -5.50 -40.77
N GLY A 356 -40.19 -5.19 -42.04
CA GLY A 356 -38.86 -5.36 -42.63
C GLY A 356 -37.96 -4.19 -42.23
N ASP A 357 -36.89 -4.45 -41.47
CA ASP A 357 -35.93 -3.42 -41.05
C ASP A 357 -34.76 -3.34 -42.05
N LYS A 358 -34.48 -2.13 -42.53
CA LYS A 358 -33.36 -1.81 -43.42
C LYS A 358 -32.19 -1.14 -42.69
N VAL A 359 -32.28 -0.89 -41.38
CA VAL A 359 -31.32 -0.09 -40.59
C VAL A 359 -30.54 -0.97 -39.60
N VAL A 360 -29.94 -2.03 -40.12
CA VAL A 360 -29.44 -3.17 -39.33
C VAL A 360 -27.93 -3.19 -39.10
N GLU A 361 -27.12 -2.65 -40.01
CA GLU A 361 -25.66 -2.80 -39.94
C GLU A 361 -25.03 -2.20 -38.67
N GLU A 362 -25.55 -1.07 -38.18
CA GLU A 362 -25.04 -0.37 -37.00
C GLU A 362 -25.33 -1.08 -35.65
N ARG A 363 -26.18 -2.12 -35.63
CA ARG A 363 -26.87 -2.57 -34.40
C ARG A 363 -26.53 -4.00 -33.93
N LYS A 364 -25.48 -4.60 -34.50
CA LYS A 364 -24.93 -5.89 -34.06
C LYS A 364 -24.54 -5.86 -32.58
N ALA A 365 -24.73 -6.97 -31.85
CA ALA A 365 -24.30 -7.07 -30.46
C ALA A 365 -22.77 -6.90 -30.33
N ALA A 366 -22.33 -6.07 -29.39
CA ALA A 366 -20.91 -5.80 -29.19
C ALA A 366 -20.17 -7.08 -28.75
N LYS A 367 -19.16 -7.49 -29.52
CA LYS A 367 -18.30 -8.63 -29.16
C LYS A 367 -17.58 -8.36 -27.83
N SER A 368 -17.39 -9.40 -27.02
CA SER A 368 -16.61 -9.28 -25.78
C SER A 368 -15.13 -8.99 -26.09
N PRO A 369 -14.39 -8.27 -25.21
CA PRO A 369 -12.96 -8.01 -25.39
C PRO A 369 -12.15 -9.29 -25.64
N LEU A 370 -12.48 -10.39 -24.94
CA LEU A 370 -11.89 -11.70 -25.16
C LEU A 370 -12.15 -12.23 -26.58
N LYS A 371 -13.38 -12.14 -27.10
CA LYS A 371 -13.69 -12.62 -28.45
C LYS A 371 -12.96 -11.79 -29.52
N VAL A 372 -12.90 -10.47 -29.37
CA VAL A 372 -12.15 -9.57 -30.28
C VAL A 372 -10.65 -9.90 -30.25
N MET A 373 -10.09 -10.12 -29.06
CA MET A 373 -8.69 -10.48 -28.86
C MET A 373 -8.36 -11.84 -29.49
N THR A 374 -9.17 -12.88 -29.26
CA THR A 374 -8.96 -14.20 -29.85
C THR A 374 -9.05 -14.15 -31.37
N GLU A 375 -10.10 -13.55 -31.94
CA GLU A 375 -10.27 -13.44 -33.40
C GLU A 375 -9.07 -12.74 -34.06
N ALA A 376 -8.58 -11.64 -33.48
CA ALA A 376 -7.45 -10.89 -34.03
C ALA A 376 -6.09 -11.61 -33.85
N ILE A 377 -5.88 -12.29 -32.72
CA ILE A 377 -4.62 -13.02 -32.47
C ILE A 377 -4.55 -14.33 -33.26
N THR A 378 -5.67 -15.04 -33.47
CA THR A 378 -5.73 -16.18 -34.40
C THR A 378 -5.27 -15.76 -35.79
N SER A 379 -5.80 -14.65 -36.33
CA SER A 379 -5.40 -14.15 -37.65
C SER A 379 -3.92 -13.72 -37.72
N LEU A 380 -3.36 -13.14 -36.65
CA LEU A 380 -1.93 -12.83 -36.58
C LEU A 380 -1.06 -14.11 -36.55
N ILE A 381 -1.44 -15.11 -35.77
CA ILE A 381 -0.76 -16.41 -35.69
C ILE A 381 -0.75 -17.11 -37.06
N GLU A 382 -1.89 -17.16 -37.73
CA GLU A 382 -2.04 -17.73 -39.08
C GLU A 382 -1.16 -17.00 -40.10
N HIS A 383 -1.20 -15.66 -40.12
CA HIS A 383 -0.38 -14.84 -41.02
C HIS A 383 1.13 -14.98 -40.75
N LYS A 384 1.54 -15.25 -39.50
CA LYS A 384 2.94 -15.39 -39.09
C LYS A 384 3.44 -16.84 -39.10
N GLY A 385 2.58 -17.81 -39.43
CA GLY A 385 2.93 -19.23 -39.46
C GLY A 385 3.23 -19.85 -38.09
N LEU A 386 2.68 -19.27 -37.01
CA LEU A 386 2.94 -19.72 -35.64
C LEU A 386 1.99 -20.88 -35.21
N PRO A 387 2.35 -21.69 -34.19
CA PRO A 387 1.51 -22.81 -33.75
C PRO A 387 0.21 -22.34 -33.08
N ILE A 388 -0.92 -22.94 -33.48
CA ILE A 388 -2.25 -22.60 -32.95
C ILE A 388 -2.42 -22.88 -31.44
N GLN A 389 -1.60 -23.78 -30.90
CA GLN A 389 -1.53 -24.11 -29.46
C GLN A 389 -1.22 -22.89 -28.59
N LEU A 390 -0.55 -21.86 -29.13
CA LEU A 390 -0.30 -20.60 -28.43
C LEU A 390 -1.60 -19.93 -27.93
N LEU A 391 -2.74 -20.15 -28.60
CA LEU A 391 -4.04 -19.64 -28.17
C LEU A 391 -4.49 -20.13 -26.78
N GLU A 392 -3.90 -21.21 -26.25
CA GLU A 392 -4.16 -21.70 -24.90
C GLU A 392 -3.68 -20.75 -23.80
N GLU A 393 -2.63 -19.94 -24.08
CA GLU A 393 -2.09 -18.95 -23.13
C GLU A 393 -2.91 -17.65 -23.05
N LEU A 394 -3.96 -17.49 -23.88
CA LEU A 394 -4.74 -16.26 -23.94
C LEU A 394 -5.41 -15.93 -22.59
N PRO A 395 -5.34 -14.67 -22.12
CA PRO A 395 -5.87 -14.28 -20.83
C PRO A 395 -7.40 -14.31 -20.80
N ARG A 396 -7.97 -15.37 -20.20
CA ARG A 396 -9.42 -15.51 -19.97
C ARG A 396 -9.98 -14.55 -18.92
N ARG A 397 -9.10 -13.96 -18.10
CA ARG A 397 -9.35 -12.88 -17.16
C ARG A 397 -8.12 -11.96 -17.10
N TRP A 398 -8.33 -10.73 -16.65
CA TRP A 398 -7.31 -9.75 -16.34
C TRP A 398 -7.85 -8.87 -15.21
N ASP A 399 -6.95 -8.31 -14.40
CA ASP A 399 -7.32 -7.36 -13.36
C ASP A 399 -7.06 -5.92 -13.87
N LEU A 400 -7.65 -4.90 -13.23
CA LEU A 400 -7.35 -3.49 -13.50
C LEU A 400 -6.50 -2.92 -12.37
N LEU A 401 -5.61 -1.99 -12.70
CA LEU A 401 -4.70 -1.33 -11.77
C LEU A 401 -4.57 0.15 -12.17
N GLY A 402 -5.59 0.93 -11.83
CA GLY A 402 -5.83 2.23 -12.47
C GLY A 402 -6.21 2.04 -13.94
N ASP A 403 -5.50 2.74 -14.83
CA ASP A 403 -5.58 2.61 -16.29
C ASP A 403 -4.71 1.48 -16.88
N ILE A 404 -3.93 0.77 -16.04
CA ILE A 404 -3.14 -0.39 -16.46
C ILE A 404 -4.03 -1.64 -16.44
N VAL A 405 -4.12 -2.35 -17.57
CA VAL A 405 -4.67 -3.71 -17.61
C VAL A 405 -3.57 -4.71 -17.25
N LEU A 406 -3.85 -5.53 -16.24
CA LEU A 406 -2.92 -6.47 -15.63
C LEU A 406 -3.27 -7.91 -16.02
N LEU A 407 -2.46 -8.48 -16.91
CA LEU A 407 -2.59 -9.82 -17.43
C LEU A 407 -2.05 -10.87 -16.42
N PRO A 408 -2.65 -12.08 -16.36
CA PRO A 408 -2.14 -13.18 -15.53
C PRO A 408 -0.70 -13.54 -15.85
N SER A 409 0.05 -14.01 -14.84
CA SER A 409 1.45 -14.42 -14.99
C SER A 409 1.64 -15.62 -15.93
N THR A 410 0.58 -16.35 -16.23
CA THR A 410 0.54 -17.50 -17.15
C THR A 410 0.38 -17.12 -18.62
N SER A 411 0.04 -15.87 -18.95
CA SER A 411 -0.26 -15.49 -20.33
C SER A 411 0.96 -15.03 -21.12
N PHE A 412 0.99 -15.42 -22.40
CA PHE A 412 2.03 -15.08 -23.38
C PHE A 412 3.46 -15.47 -22.94
N LYS A 413 3.60 -16.66 -22.35
CA LYS A 413 4.86 -17.13 -21.76
C LYS A 413 5.84 -17.75 -22.76
N ASP A 414 5.35 -18.32 -23.86
CA ASP A 414 6.20 -18.89 -24.89
C ASP A 414 7.06 -17.82 -25.59
N SER A 415 8.35 -18.09 -25.80
CA SER A 415 9.27 -17.15 -26.46
C SER A 415 8.92 -16.88 -27.94
N MET A 416 8.07 -17.70 -28.57
CA MET A 416 7.51 -17.40 -29.89
C MET A 416 6.72 -16.09 -29.91
N TRP A 417 6.10 -15.68 -28.79
CA TRP A 417 5.40 -14.40 -28.71
C TRP A 417 6.33 -13.19 -28.81
N ASP A 418 7.58 -13.29 -28.33
CA ASP A 418 8.56 -12.20 -28.39
C ASP A 418 8.89 -11.84 -29.86
N SER A 419 8.79 -12.81 -30.79
CA SER A 419 9.02 -12.59 -32.23
C SER A 419 7.97 -11.72 -32.92
N ILE A 420 6.79 -11.54 -32.31
CA ILE A 420 5.66 -10.74 -32.83
C ILE A 420 5.18 -9.68 -31.82
N ALA A 421 5.99 -9.37 -30.80
CA ALA A 421 5.59 -8.58 -29.64
C ALA A 421 4.97 -7.21 -29.98
N GLU A 422 5.54 -6.45 -30.92
CA GLU A 422 5.05 -5.13 -31.30
C GLU A 422 3.62 -5.16 -31.86
N GLU A 423 3.34 -6.13 -32.74
CA GLU A 423 2.03 -6.35 -33.35
C GLU A 423 1.04 -6.94 -32.33
N LEU A 424 1.49 -7.93 -31.57
CA LEU A 424 0.74 -8.62 -30.52
C LEU A 424 0.21 -7.64 -29.48
N TRP A 425 1.09 -6.83 -28.88
CA TRP A 425 0.70 -5.89 -27.83
C TRP A 425 -0.19 -4.76 -28.36
N SER A 426 0.02 -4.34 -29.62
CA SER A 426 -0.89 -3.43 -30.33
C SER A 426 -2.31 -4.01 -30.45
N ILE A 427 -2.44 -5.31 -30.77
CA ILE A 427 -3.74 -6.01 -30.83
C ILE A 427 -4.36 -6.17 -29.43
N VAL A 428 -3.59 -6.65 -28.44
CA VAL A 428 -4.10 -6.88 -27.07
C VAL A 428 -4.58 -5.56 -26.46
N ALA A 429 -3.83 -4.47 -26.59
CA ALA A 429 -4.20 -3.15 -26.08
C ALA A 429 -5.51 -2.65 -26.71
N LYS A 430 -5.65 -2.74 -28.05
CA LYS A 430 -6.88 -2.35 -28.76
C LYS A 430 -8.08 -3.21 -28.35
N SER A 431 -7.90 -4.52 -28.27
CA SER A 431 -8.98 -5.48 -27.95
C SER A 431 -9.49 -5.31 -26.52
N LEU A 432 -8.59 -5.06 -25.57
CA LEU A 432 -8.91 -4.82 -24.16
C LEU A 432 -9.24 -3.36 -23.85
N LYS A 433 -9.14 -2.45 -24.83
CA LYS A 433 -9.33 -0.99 -24.70
C LYS A 433 -8.41 -0.35 -23.64
N ALA A 434 -7.17 -0.82 -23.58
CA ALA A 434 -6.16 -0.40 -22.61
C ALA A 434 -5.14 0.55 -23.23
N HIS A 435 -4.74 1.60 -22.49
CA HIS A 435 -3.60 2.45 -22.86
C HIS A 435 -2.27 1.90 -22.32
N ARG A 436 -2.31 1.12 -21.23
CA ARG A 436 -1.15 0.45 -20.64
C ARG A 436 -1.45 -1.02 -20.37
N LEU A 437 -0.48 -1.88 -20.68
CA LEU A 437 -0.53 -3.32 -20.41
C LEU A 437 0.62 -3.71 -19.49
N ALA A 438 0.33 -4.57 -18.53
CA ALA A 438 1.33 -5.23 -17.70
C ALA A 438 1.01 -6.70 -17.52
N ARG A 439 2.02 -7.52 -17.18
CA ARG A 439 1.87 -8.92 -16.79
C ARG A 439 2.32 -9.13 -15.35
N GLN A 440 1.55 -9.89 -14.59
CA GLN A 440 1.88 -10.29 -13.22
C GLN A 440 3.17 -11.13 -13.22
N GLY A 441 4.08 -10.83 -12.29
CA GLY A 441 5.26 -11.64 -12.01
C GLY A 441 5.18 -12.31 -10.63
N PRO A 442 6.03 -13.33 -10.35
CA PRO A 442 6.14 -13.91 -9.01
C PRO A 442 6.80 -12.92 -8.05
N VAL A 443 6.14 -12.62 -6.93
CA VAL A 443 6.67 -11.72 -5.89
C VAL A 443 8.08 -12.16 -5.48
N ALA A 444 9.03 -11.23 -5.48
CA ALA A 444 10.43 -11.54 -5.22
C ALA A 444 10.62 -12.09 -3.80
N ALA A 445 11.51 -13.07 -3.64
CA ALA A 445 11.86 -13.67 -2.35
C ALA A 445 12.78 -12.79 -1.48
N THR A 446 12.68 -11.46 -1.63
CA THR A 446 13.44 -10.46 -0.87
C THR A 446 12.78 -10.18 0.48
N GLY A 447 13.54 -9.60 1.42
CA GLY A 447 13.02 -9.21 2.73
C GLY A 447 11.84 -8.22 2.70
N THR A 448 11.73 -7.47 1.59
CA THR A 448 10.72 -6.44 1.27
C THR A 448 9.56 -6.92 0.39
N ARG A 449 9.65 -8.13 -0.19
CA ARG A 449 8.63 -8.70 -1.11
C ARG A 449 8.36 -7.83 -2.34
N ASP A 450 9.41 -7.48 -3.06
CA ASP A 450 9.33 -6.56 -4.20
C ASP A 450 8.50 -7.14 -5.37
N SER A 451 7.89 -6.25 -6.14
CA SER A 451 7.14 -6.62 -7.35
C SER A 451 8.09 -7.04 -8.48
N THR A 452 7.62 -7.94 -9.33
CA THR A 452 8.28 -8.35 -10.59
C THR A 452 7.33 -8.16 -11.79
N LEU A 453 6.33 -7.29 -11.62
CA LEU A 453 5.36 -6.93 -12.64
C LEU A 453 6.07 -6.33 -13.87
N GLN A 454 5.85 -6.96 -15.03
CA GLN A 454 6.45 -6.56 -16.30
C GLN A 454 5.51 -5.58 -17.01
N ILE A 455 6.00 -4.39 -17.39
CA ILE A 455 5.28 -3.51 -18.32
C ILE A 455 5.45 -4.06 -19.73
N LEU A 456 4.35 -4.16 -20.47
CA LEU A 456 4.28 -4.64 -21.85
C LEU A 456 3.93 -3.51 -22.82
N VAL A 457 3.08 -2.57 -22.39
CA VAL A 457 2.74 -1.34 -23.11
C VAL A 457 2.67 -0.18 -22.12
N GLY A 458 3.30 0.94 -22.47
CA GLY A 458 3.33 2.16 -21.67
C GLY A 458 4.64 2.40 -20.95
N ASN A 459 4.75 3.57 -20.32
CA ASN A 459 6.05 4.17 -20.02
C ASN A 459 6.57 3.85 -18.60
N ASN A 460 5.69 3.41 -17.70
CA ASN A 460 5.98 3.10 -16.28
C ASN A 460 4.79 2.37 -15.63
N GLY A 461 5.01 1.87 -14.40
CA GLY A 461 3.96 1.26 -13.56
C GLY A 461 3.31 2.18 -12.52
N TRP A 462 3.50 3.51 -12.58
CA TRP A 462 2.84 4.42 -11.65
C TRP A 462 1.34 4.50 -11.95
N PHE A 463 0.51 4.40 -10.91
CA PHE A 463 -0.92 4.57 -11.01
C PHE A 463 -1.50 5.09 -9.68
N ASN A 464 -2.77 5.50 -9.73
CA ASN A 464 -3.52 5.93 -8.56
C ASN A 464 -4.63 4.92 -8.24
N HIS A 465 -4.79 4.59 -6.96
CA HIS A 465 -5.84 3.73 -6.43
C HIS A 465 -6.62 4.46 -5.34
N GLN A 466 -7.94 4.55 -5.45
CA GLN A 466 -8.77 5.17 -4.42
C GLN A 466 -9.64 4.12 -3.72
N GLU A 467 -9.57 4.08 -2.39
CA GLU A 467 -10.25 3.07 -1.59
C GLU A 467 -10.50 3.58 -0.16
N ASN A 468 -11.71 3.39 0.37
CA ASN A 468 -12.08 3.77 1.75
C ASN A 468 -11.78 5.24 2.09
N GLY A 469 -11.87 6.14 1.10
CA GLY A 469 -11.53 7.57 1.24
C GLY A 469 -10.05 7.90 1.08
N ILE A 470 -9.17 6.91 1.00
CA ILE A 470 -7.71 7.06 0.88
C ILE A 470 -7.31 6.97 -0.59
N LEU A 471 -6.43 7.88 -1.05
CA LEU A 471 -5.79 7.83 -2.36
C LEU A 471 -4.36 7.33 -2.20
N TYR A 472 -4.07 6.14 -2.74
CA TYR A 472 -2.73 5.57 -2.83
C TYR A 472 -2.15 5.90 -4.21
N SER A 473 -0.89 6.32 -4.27
CA SER A 473 -0.16 6.53 -5.52
C SER A 473 1.22 5.89 -5.41
N PHE A 474 1.52 4.91 -6.25
CA PHE A 474 2.76 4.13 -6.17
C PHE A 474 3.09 3.42 -7.49
N ASP A 475 4.31 2.90 -7.60
CA ASP A 475 4.83 2.20 -8.76
C ASP A 475 4.61 0.69 -8.65
N ALA A 476 3.68 0.15 -9.45
CA ALA A 476 3.35 -1.26 -9.47
C ALA A 476 4.51 -2.19 -9.92
N THR A 477 5.56 -1.65 -10.57
CA THR A 477 6.78 -2.42 -10.88
C THR A 477 7.68 -2.62 -9.65
N LYS A 478 7.44 -1.87 -8.57
CA LYS A 478 8.23 -1.93 -7.32
C LYS A 478 7.40 -2.50 -6.16
N CYS A 479 6.16 -2.04 -6.02
CA CYS A 479 5.30 -2.36 -4.88
C CYS A 479 4.35 -3.53 -5.20
N MET A 480 4.39 -4.59 -4.39
CA MET A 480 3.37 -5.64 -4.45
C MET A 480 2.03 -5.08 -3.94
N PHE A 481 0.99 -5.09 -4.78
CA PHE A 481 -0.39 -4.80 -4.39
C PHE A 481 -1.26 -6.06 -4.41
N SER A 482 -2.29 -6.13 -3.55
CA SER A 482 -3.21 -7.28 -3.52
C SER A 482 -4.64 -6.85 -3.17
N TRP A 483 -5.53 -6.92 -4.17
CA TRP A 483 -6.97 -6.65 -4.06
C TRP A 483 -7.68 -7.51 -3.00
N GLY A 484 -7.24 -8.75 -2.80
CA GLY A 484 -7.94 -9.76 -2.00
C GLY A 484 -8.03 -9.51 -0.48
N ASN A 485 -7.49 -8.40 0.02
CA ASN A 485 -7.50 -8.04 1.45
C ASN A 485 -8.44 -6.83 1.74
N LEU A 486 -9.28 -6.41 0.77
CA LEU A 486 -10.21 -5.29 0.89
C LEU A 486 -11.15 -5.39 2.11
N SER A 487 -11.70 -6.58 2.37
CA SER A 487 -12.52 -6.88 3.55
C SER A 487 -11.79 -6.57 4.86
N GLU A 488 -10.50 -6.90 4.93
CA GLU A 488 -9.69 -6.72 6.13
C GLU A 488 -9.27 -5.25 6.34
N LYS A 489 -9.00 -4.50 5.27
CA LYS A 489 -8.88 -3.03 5.40
C LYS A 489 -10.15 -2.40 5.93
N LEU A 490 -11.32 -2.81 5.41
CA LEU A 490 -12.62 -2.35 5.91
C LEU A 490 -12.87 -2.76 7.37
N ARG A 491 -12.36 -3.91 7.84
CA ARG A 491 -12.46 -4.32 9.24
C ARG A 491 -11.55 -3.49 10.15
N MET A 492 -10.29 -3.26 9.77
CA MET A 492 -9.36 -2.42 10.52
C MET A 492 -9.78 -0.94 10.55
N ALA A 493 -10.33 -0.43 9.44
CA ALA A 493 -10.86 0.93 9.32
C ALA A 493 -12.12 1.19 10.19
N ARG A 494 -12.78 0.14 10.69
CA ARG A 494 -13.98 0.22 11.55
C ARG A 494 -13.70 0.06 13.04
N LEU A 495 -12.43 -0.06 13.44
CA LEU A 495 -12.07 -0.06 14.85
C LEU A 495 -12.20 1.37 15.40
N ASP A 496 -12.65 1.52 16.64
CA ASP A 496 -12.42 2.78 17.36
C ASP A 496 -11.00 2.71 17.95
N CYS A 497 -10.09 3.51 17.39
CA CYS A 497 -8.73 3.68 17.89
C CYS A 497 -8.51 5.10 18.43
N LYS A 498 -9.59 5.81 18.78
CA LYS A 498 -9.51 7.21 19.21
C LYS A 498 -8.71 7.33 20.51
N ASN A 499 -7.69 8.19 20.46
CA ASN A 499 -6.63 8.36 21.48
C ASN A 499 -5.54 7.28 21.49
N GLU A 500 -5.68 6.16 20.79
CA GLU A 500 -4.68 5.08 20.76
C GLU A 500 -3.43 5.47 19.95
N VAL A 501 -2.29 4.95 20.39
CA VAL A 501 -1.03 4.90 19.67
C VAL A 501 -0.86 3.51 19.06
N VAL A 502 -0.77 3.45 17.72
CA VAL A 502 -0.61 2.21 16.97
C VAL A 502 0.83 2.10 16.45
N VAL A 503 1.37 0.88 16.37
CA VAL A 503 2.60 0.57 15.60
C VAL A 503 2.24 -0.40 14.48
N ASP A 504 2.57 -0.06 13.23
CA ASP A 504 2.54 -0.99 12.11
C ASP A 504 3.99 -1.40 11.80
N LEU A 505 4.33 -2.67 11.99
CA LEU A 505 5.69 -3.19 11.78
C LEU A 505 6.02 -3.45 10.30
N PHE A 506 5.00 -3.46 9.44
CA PHE A 506 5.08 -3.83 8.03
C PHE A 506 4.18 -2.93 7.17
N ALA A 507 4.36 -1.62 7.32
CA ALA A 507 3.49 -0.59 6.76
C ALA A 507 3.29 -0.71 5.24
N GLY A 508 4.31 -1.17 4.49
CA GLY A 508 4.23 -1.35 3.05
C GLY A 508 3.89 -0.02 2.38
N ILE A 509 2.81 0.07 1.60
CA ILE A 509 2.31 1.34 1.03
C ILE A 509 1.41 2.16 1.99
N GLY A 510 1.64 2.07 3.31
CA GLY A 510 0.80 2.68 4.34
C GLY A 510 -0.53 1.95 4.56
N TYR A 511 -0.56 0.65 4.28
CA TYR A 511 -1.76 -0.14 4.01
C TYR A 511 -2.77 -0.15 5.17
N PHE A 512 -2.31 -0.51 6.37
CA PHE A 512 -3.11 -0.39 7.59
C PHE A 512 -2.93 0.98 8.24
N VAL A 513 -1.72 1.57 8.20
CA VAL A 513 -1.42 2.91 8.74
C VAL A 513 -2.46 3.97 8.34
N LEU A 514 -2.77 4.11 7.05
CA LEU A 514 -3.72 5.10 6.57
C LEU A 514 -5.16 4.75 6.96
N SER A 515 -5.50 3.46 7.05
CA SER A 515 -6.80 3.00 7.54
C SER A 515 -7.00 3.33 9.03
N PHE A 516 -5.95 3.20 9.84
CA PHE A 516 -5.94 3.57 11.26
C PHE A 516 -6.06 5.10 11.46
N LEU A 517 -5.32 5.90 10.67
CA LEU A 517 -5.35 7.36 10.78
C LEU A 517 -6.67 7.98 10.26
N VAL A 518 -7.13 7.57 9.08
CA VAL A 518 -8.24 8.25 8.38
C VAL A 518 -9.60 7.75 8.86
N SER A 519 -9.75 6.46 9.17
CA SER A 519 -11.05 5.87 9.52
C SER A 519 -11.16 5.51 10.99
N ALA A 520 -10.15 4.85 11.57
CA ALA A 520 -10.17 4.45 12.98
C ALA A 520 -9.82 5.58 13.98
N GLN A 521 -9.45 6.76 13.49
CA GLN A 521 -9.10 7.96 14.27
C GLN A 521 -7.94 7.76 15.28
N ALA A 522 -6.98 6.89 14.94
CA ALA A 522 -5.77 6.69 15.73
C ALA A 522 -5.02 8.01 15.97
N LYS A 523 -4.63 8.28 17.23
CA LYS A 523 -3.97 9.52 17.65
C LYS A 523 -2.56 9.65 17.09
N LEU A 524 -1.87 8.52 16.96
CA LEU A 524 -0.54 8.42 16.37
C LEU A 524 -0.36 7.01 15.80
N VAL A 525 0.24 6.90 14.62
CA VAL A 525 0.66 5.61 14.07
C VAL A 525 2.14 5.66 13.72
N TYR A 526 2.93 4.78 14.33
CA TYR A 526 4.31 4.53 13.92
C TYR A 526 4.30 3.56 12.73
N ALA A 527 4.63 4.07 11.54
CA ALA A 527 4.84 3.26 10.35
C ALA A 527 6.29 2.78 10.29
N LEU A 528 6.49 1.47 10.20
CA LEU A 528 7.79 0.81 10.12
C LEU A 528 7.76 -0.27 9.04
N ASP A 529 8.93 -0.59 8.49
CA ASP A 529 9.15 -1.77 7.64
C ASP A 529 10.34 -2.56 8.20
N ASN A 530 10.24 -2.95 9.48
CA ASN A 530 11.38 -3.43 10.27
C ASN A 530 11.00 -4.59 11.21
N ARG A 531 11.69 -5.72 11.03
CA ARG A 531 11.42 -6.96 11.76
C ARG A 531 11.97 -6.98 13.20
N ILE A 532 13.04 -6.22 13.46
CA ILE A 532 13.94 -6.41 14.62
C ILE A 532 13.83 -5.25 15.62
N THR A 533 13.56 -4.02 15.16
CA THR A 533 13.55 -2.84 16.01
C THR A 533 12.33 -1.95 15.78
N ALA A 534 11.61 -1.66 16.87
CA ALA A 534 10.54 -0.69 16.97
C ALA A 534 10.72 0.15 18.25
N PRO A 535 10.01 1.28 18.42
CA PRO A 535 9.87 1.93 19.71
C PRO A 535 9.36 0.94 20.77
N LYS A 536 9.83 1.06 22.02
CA LYS A 536 9.39 0.19 23.12
C LYS A 536 8.39 0.89 24.04
N SER A 537 7.37 0.17 24.49
CA SER A 537 6.36 0.65 25.43
C SER A 537 5.76 2.00 25.07
N VAL A 538 5.25 2.08 23.83
CA VAL A 538 4.53 3.26 23.31
C VAL A 538 3.16 2.95 22.75
N ALA A 539 2.85 1.69 22.45
CA ALA A 539 1.70 1.31 21.65
C ALA A 539 0.57 0.69 22.47
N ASP A 540 -0.65 1.13 22.28
CA ASP A 540 -1.85 0.42 22.75
C ASP A 540 -2.17 -0.76 21.81
N ARG A 541 -1.64 -0.72 20.57
CA ARG A 541 -1.96 -1.65 19.49
C ARG A 541 -0.78 -1.85 18.53
N VAL A 542 -0.48 -3.08 18.14
CA VAL A 542 0.54 -3.38 17.11
C VAL A 542 -0.06 -4.22 15.98
N CYS A 543 0.23 -3.85 14.73
CA CYS A 543 -0.14 -4.60 13.53
C CYS A 543 1.07 -5.37 12.98
N LEU A 544 0.85 -6.65 12.67
CA LEU A 544 1.82 -7.61 12.16
C LEU A 544 1.32 -8.17 10.81
N GLY A 545 1.16 -7.28 9.82
CA GLY A 545 0.57 -7.57 8.50
C GLY A 545 1.32 -8.54 7.57
N LEU A 546 2.49 -9.04 7.97
CA LEU A 546 3.37 -9.83 7.10
C LEU A 546 2.94 -11.30 7.01
N ILE A 547 2.79 -11.79 5.78
CA ILE A 547 2.62 -13.22 5.44
C ILE A 547 3.84 -13.71 4.63
N PRO A 548 4.19 -15.02 4.61
CA PRO A 548 3.46 -16.15 5.19
C PRO A 548 3.47 -16.22 6.72
N SER A 549 4.45 -15.60 7.40
CA SER A 549 4.47 -15.47 8.85
C SER A 549 5.15 -14.17 9.28
N SER A 550 4.74 -13.67 10.44
CA SER A 550 5.26 -12.49 11.14
C SER A 550 6.07 -12.84 12.41
N GLU A 551 6.27 -14.14 12.67
CA GLU A 551 6.81 -14.73 13.91
C GLU A 551 8.18 -14.21 14.36
N LEU A 552 9.09 -13.97 13.41
CA LEU A 552 10.41 -13.36 13.66
C LEU A 552 10.35 -11.93 14.24
N SER A 553 9.15 -11.34 14.34
CA SER A 553 8.90 -9.99 14.86
C SER A 553 7.94 -9.95 16.05
N TRP A 554 7.48 -11.11 16.55
CA TRP A 554 6.58 -11.16 17.71
C TRP A 554 7.24 -10.62 18.98
N VAL A 555 8.52 -10.91 19.23
CA VAL A 555 9.30 -10.30 20.33
C VAL A 555 9.38 -8.78 20.18
N THR A 556 9.57 -8.28 18.95
CA THR A 556 9.59 -6.85 18.63
C THR A 556 8.24 -6.18 18.92
N ALA A 557 7.13 -6.87 18.59
CA ALA A 557 5.77 -6.39 18.83
C ALA A 557 5.39 -6.39 20.32
N VAL A 558 5.68 -7.47 21.04
CA VAL A 558 5.47 -7.56 22.50
C VAL A 558 6.21 -6.44 23.24
N ARG A 559 7.46 -6.16 22.85
CA ARG A 559 8.25 -5.04 23.39
C ARG A 559 7.71 -3.64 23.05
N ALA A 560 6.92 -3.49 21.98
CA ALA A 560 6.42 -2.19 21.53
C ALA A 560 5.20 -1.72 22.33
N LEU A 561 4.48 -2.66 22.95
CA LEU A 561 3.25 -2.41 23.69
C LEU A 561 3.49 -1.69 25.02
N SER A 562 2.64 -0.69 25.27
CA SER A 562 2.51 0.00 26.55
C SER A 562 1.95 -0.94 27.62
N PHE A 563 2.41 -0.77 28.85
CA PHE A 563 1.71 -1.29 30.03
C PHE A 563 0.93 -0.15 30.67
N VAL A 564 -0.40 -0.26 30.72
CA VAL A 564 -1.27 0.78 31.27
C VAL A 564 -2.07 0.22 32.44
N PHE A 565 -1.86 0.76 33.65
CA PHE A 565 -2.73 0.51 34.79
C PHE A 565 -4.11 1.12 34.54
N THR A 566 -5.12 0.29 34.30
CA THR A 566 -6.52 0.70 34.15
C THR A 566 -7.25 0.72 35.51
N SER A 567 -6.69 0.04 36.51
CA SER A 567 -7.01 0.22 37.93
C SER A 567 -5.79 -0.14 38.80
N TRP A 568 -5.92 -0.02 40.13
CA TRP A 568 -4.93 -0.55 41.08
C TRP A 568 -4.67 -2.06 40.91
N PHE A 569 -5.59 -2.80 40.28
CA PHE A 569 -5.58 -4.26 40.22
C PHE A 569 -5.65 -4.84 38.79
N LEU A 570 -5.63 -3.99 37.75
CA LEU A 570 -5.53 -4.44 36.36
C LEU A 570 -4.60 -3.52 35.58
N GLY A 571 -3.65 -4.13 34.89
CA GLY A 571 -2.91 -3.52 33.80
C GLY A 571 -3.28 -4.18 32.47
N GLU A 572 -3.52 -3.38 31.43
CA GLU A 572 -3.64 -3.88 30.06
C GLU A 572 -2.30 -3.75 29.33
N GLY A 573 -1.98 -4.79 28.55
CA GLY A 573 -0.82 -4.87 27.66
C GLY A 573 -1.16 -4.60 26.20
N GLY A 574 -2.31 -3.99 25.93
CA GLY A 574 -2.76 -3.67 24.57
C GLY A 574 -3.13 -4.89 23.72
N ILE A 575 -3.08 -4.71 22.39
CA ILE A 575 -3.58 -5.68 21.40
C ILE A 575 -2.59 -5.89 20.24
N LEU A 576 -2.33 -7.14 19.88
CA LEU A 576 -1.68 -7.53 18.61
C LEU A 576 -2.74 -7.90 17.57
N HIS A 577 -2.56 -7.46 16.33
CA HIS A 577 -3.23 -8.02 15.16
C HIS A 577 -2.20 -8.82 14.34
N VAL A 578 -2.21 -10.15 14.49
CA VAL A 578 -1.22 -11.07 13.93
C VAL A 578 -1.75 -11.68 12.64
N HIS A 579 -0.99 -11.57 11.55
CA HIS A 579 -1.32 -12.26 10.29
C HIS A 579 -0.38 -13.42 9.99
N GLY A 580 -0.91 -14.42 9.29
CA GLY A 580 -0.15 -15.56 8.79
C GLY A 580 -0.92 -16.36 7.73
N ASN A 581 -0.20 -17.27 7.08
CA ASN A 581 -0.79 -18.30 6.22
C ASN A 581 -0.81 -19.63 6.98
N THR A 582 -1.94 -20.33 6.96
CA THR A 582 -2.10 -21.68 7.52
C THR A 582 -2.91 -22.56 6.55
N LYS A 583 -2.97 -23.88 6.79
CA LYS A 583 -3.91 -24.73 6.06
C LYS A 583 -5.33 -24.47 6.55
N ASP A 584 -6.32 -24.68 5.68
CA ASP A 584 -7.74 -24.62 6.08
C ASP A 584 -8.13 -25.67 7.14
N SER A 585 -7.41 -26.79 7.24
CA SER A 585 -7.51 -27.77 8.34
C SER A 585 -6.87 -27.31 9.66
N ASP A 586 -5.90 -26.39 9.61
CA ASP A 586 -4.95 -26.14 10.69
C ASP A 586 -5.21 -24.77 11.38
N GLU A 587 -6.37 -24.15 11.15
CA GLU A 587 -6.72 -22.82 11.67
C GLU A 587 -6.73 -22.72 13.19
N SER A 588 -7.26 -23.74 13.89
CA SER A 588 -7.24 -23.77 15.37
C SER A 588 -5.80 -23.88 15.86
N GLN A 589 -5.05 -24.87 15.36
CA GLN A 589 -3.67 -25.12 15.77
C GLN A 589 -2.77 -23.89 15.55
N TRP A 590 -2.97 -23.15 14.46
CA TRP A 590 -2.29 -21.87 14.22
C TRP A 590 -2.68 -20.81 15.24
N THR A 591 -3.97 -20.70 15.58
CA THR A 591 -4.49 -19.77 16.59
C THR A 591 -3.94 -20.08 17.99
N ASP A 592 -3.93 -21.37 18.36
CA ASP A 592 -3.38 -21.89 19.61
C ASP A 592 -1.85 -21.64 19.70
N HIS A 593 -1.13 -21.87 18.60
CA HIS A 593 0.31 -21.58 18.48
C HIS A 593 0.61 -20.08 18.64
N VAL A 594 -0.17 -19.20 17.98
CA VAL A 594 -0.01 -17.75 18.15
C VAL A 594 -0.25 -17.35 19.61
N SER A 595 -1.37 -17.77 20.21
CA SER A 595 -1.70 -17.39 21.60
C SER A 595 -0.61 -17.83 22.58
N LYS A 596 -0.21 -19.11 22.51
CA LYS A 596 0.85 -19.66 23.36
C LYS A 596 2.21 -19.00 23.12
N SER A 597 2.60 -18.77 21.87
CA SER A 597 3.91 -18.19 21.56
C SER A 597 4.01 -16.73 22.02
N ILE A 598 2.96 -15.93 21.84
CA ILE A 598 2.92 -14.56 22.38
C ILE A 598 2.97 -14.59 23.91
N HIS A 599 2.32 -15.57 24.55
CA HIS A 599 2.31 -15.74 26.01
C HIS A 599 3.69 -16.08 26.58
N ASP A 600 4.35 -17.09 26.01
CA ASP A 600 5.69 -17.50 26.42
C ASP A 600 6.74 -16.41 26.11
N ILE A 601 6.58 -15.65 25.01
CA ILE A 601 7.38 -14.45 24.71
C ILE A 601 7.14 -13.35 25.76
N ALA A 602 5.89 -13.02 26.09
CA ALA A 602 5.56 -11.99 27.08
C ALA A 602 6.19 -12.32 28.44
N ARG A 603 6.08 -13.57 28.89
CA ARG A 603 6.75 -14.06 30.10
C ARG A 603 8.27 -13.93 30.01
N SER A 604 8.89 -14.25 28.85
CA SER A 604 10.34 -14.15 28.65
C SER A 604 10.87 -12.71 28.66
N GLU A 605 10.04 -11.73 28.30
CA GLU A 605 10.33 -10.30 28.37
C GLU A 605 10.01 -9.67 29.73
N GLY A 606 9.51 -10.47 30.69
CA GLY A 606 9.20 -10.02 32.05
C GLY A 606 7.77 -9.48 32.25
N TYR A 607 6.86 -9.68 31.29
CA TYR A 607 5.46 -9.27 31.42
C TYR A 607 4.59 -10.39 32.01
N CYS A 608 3.83 -10.08 33.06
CA CYS A 608 2.85 -10.98 33.68
C CYS A 608 1.48 -10.92 32.98
N TRP A 609 1.47 -11.05 31.64
CA TRP A 609 0.25 -11.02 30.83
C TRP A 609 -0.27 -12.43 30.53
N GLU A 610 -1.58 -12.61 30.67
CA GLU A 610 -2.34 -13.66 30.01
C GLU A 610 -2.71 -13.21 28.59
N VAL A 611 -2.65 -14.12 27.63
CA VAL A 611 -2.96 -13.86 26.21
C VAL A 611 -4.26 -14.54 25.82
N SER A 612 -5.19 -13.76 25.26
CA SER A 612 -6.48 -14.24 24.77
C SER A 612 -6.68 -13.86 23.30
N ILE A 613 -7.37 -14.70 22.53
CA ILE A 613 -7.74 -14.41 21.14
C ILE A 613 -9.18 -13.89 21.11
N GLU A 614 -9.36 -12.59 20.89
CA GLU A 614 -10.69 -11.96 20.80
C GLU A 614 -11.41 -12.29 19.48
N HIS A 615 -10.66 -12.48 18.38
CA HIS A 615 -11.21 -12.66 17.04
C HIS A 615 -10.23 -13.40 16.12
N VAL A 616 -10.75 -14.19 15.19
CA VAL A 616 -10.00 -14.80 14.08
C VAL A 616 -10.73 -14.49 12.77
N GLU A 617 -10.02 -13.84 11.84
CA GLU A 617 -10.53 -13.39 10.55
C GLU A 617 -9.99 -14.22 9.39
N ARG A 618 -10.88 -14.64 8.49
CA ARG A 618 -10.54 -15.49 7.32
C ARG A 618 -10.32 -14.62 6.09
N VAL A 619 -9.27 -13.79 6.15
CA VAL A 619 -8.98 -12.69 5.19
C VAL A 619 -9.18 -13.10 3.73
N LYS A 620 -8.52 -14.16 3.27
CA LYS A 620 -8.69 -14.73 1.92
C LYS A 620 -8.09 -16.13 1.77
N TRP A 621 -8.45 -16.81 0.69
CA TRP A 621 -7.62 -17.87 0.13
C TRP A 621 -6.30 -17.32 -0.40
N TYR A 622 -5.19 -17.97 -0.06
CA TYR A 622 -3.84 -17.63 -0.53
C TYR A 622 -3.38 -18.56 -1.65
N ALA A 623 -3.65 -19.86 -1.51
CA ALA A 623 -3.42 -20.92 -2.50
C ALA A 623 -4.44 -22.06 -2.24
N PRO A 624 -4.53 -23.11 -3.09
CA PRO A 624 -5.34 -24.29 -2.77
C PRO A 624 -5.00 -24.84 -1.38
N HIS A 625 -6.02 -25.03 -0.53
CA HIS A 625 -5.90 -25.44 0.88
C HIS A 625 -5.10 -24.53 1.82
N ILE A 626 -4.59 -23.37 1.35
CA ILE A 626 -3.86 -22.40 2.19
C ILE A 626 -4.68 -21.11 2.32
N ARG A 627 -4.95 -20.70 3.55
CA ARG A 627 -5.72 -19.50 3.89
C ARG A 627 -4.83 -18.46 4.56
N HIS A 628 -4.99 -17.20 4.17
CA HIS A 628 -4.48 -16.05 4.91
C HIS A 628 -5.48 -15.76 6.04
N VAL A 629 -5.00 -15.87 7.28
CA VAL A 629 -5.75 -15.65 8.52
C VAL A 629 -5.16 -14.43 9.25
N GLY A 630 -6.01 -13.71 9.98
CA GLY A 630 -5.60 -12.67 10.93
C GLY A 630 -6.24 -12.90 12.29
N SER A 631 -5.46 -12.99 13.37
CA SER A 631 -5.97 -13.08 14.75
C SER A 631 -5.79 -11.77 15.50
N ARG A 632 -6.69 -11.49 16.44
CA ARG A 632 -6.54 -10.41 17.41
C ARG A 632 -6.20 -11.00 18.77
N CYS A 633 -4.97 -10.81 19.22
CA CYS A 633 -4.51 -11.19 20.55
C CYS A 633 -4.65 -9.99 21.49
N LYS A 634 -5.29 -10.18 22.65
CA LYS A 634 -5.34 -9.19 23.73
C LYS A 634 -4.51 -9.67 24.91
N MET A 635 -3.74 -8.75 25.50
CA MET A 635 -2.88 -9.03 26.64
C MET A 635 -3.41 -8.28 27.86
N GLN A 636 -3.69 -9.01 28.94
CA GLN A 636 -4.16 -8.46 30.21
C GLN A 636 -3.36 -9.08 31.36
N THR A 637 -3.11 -8.32 32.43
CA THR A 637 -2.36 -8.82 33.60
C THR A 637 -3.12 -9.96 34.28
N ASP A 638 -2.44 -11.06 34.65
CA ASP A 638 -3.08 -12.17 35.39
C ASP A 638 -3.66 -11.66 36.73
N PRO A 639 -5.00 -11.72 36.94
CA PRO A 639 -5.62 -11.31 38.19
C PRO A 639 -5.11 -12.09 39.42
N LYS A 640 -4.60 -13.32 39.24
CA LYS A 640 -4.07 -14.13 40.35
C LYS A 640 -2.74 -13.60 40.87
N ILE A 641 -1.85 -13.16 39.96
CA ILE A 641 -0.56 -12.54 40.32
C ILE A 641 -0.82 -11.21 41.05
N VAL A 642 -1.79 -10.42 40.58
CA VAL A 642 -2.21 -9.20 41.27
C VAL A 642 -2.71 -9.52 42.68
N ASN A 643 -3.65 -10.44 42.83
CA ASN A 643 -4.20 -10.80 44.15
C ASN A 643 -3.11 -11.33 45.11
N GLY A 644 -2.10 -12.04 44.60
CA GLY A 644 -0.92 -12.45 45.37
C GLY A 644 -0.07 -11.28 45.84
N LEU A 645 0.30 -10.36 44.93
CA LEU A 645 1.04 -9.14 45.27
C LEU A 645 0.27 -8.23 46.23
N VAL A 646 -1.05 -8.14 46.09
CA VAL A 646 -1.91 -7.39 47.02
C VAL A 646 -1.89 -8.05 48.40
N PHE A 647 -2.01 -9.38 48.49
CA PHE A 647 -1.92 -10.09 49.76
C PHE A 647 -0.53 -9.93 50.41
N GLU A 648 0.56 -9.90 49.66
CA GLU A 648 1.90 -9.61 50.18
C GLU A 648 2.05 -8.15 50.63
N ILE A 649 1.51 -7.19 49.88
CA ILE A 649 1.55 -5.75 50.22
C ILE A 649 0.66 -5.46 51.44
N GLU A 650 -0.53 -6.07 51.54
CA GLU A 650 -1.40 -5.97 52.71
C GLU A 650 -0.76 -6.60 53.95
N ASN A 651 -0.13 -7.77 53.82
CA ASN A 651 0.65 -8.35 54.92
C ASN A 651 1.83 -7.45 55.30
N TRP A 652 2.57 -6.90 54.34
CA TRP A 652 3.69 -6.00 54.61
C TRP A 652 3.24 -4.71 55.28
N LEU A 653 2.11 -4.12 54.85
CA LEU A 653 1.49 -2.97 55.49
C LEU A 653 1.00 -3.30 56.90
N MET A 654 0.37 -4.46 57.13
CA MET A 654 -0.04 -4.93 58.46
C MET A 654 1.14 -5.16 59.42
N HIS A 655 2.29 -5.60 58.91
CA HIS A 655 3.50 -5.81 59.72
C HIS A 655 4.35 -4.54 59.90
N THR A 656 4.24 -3.56 59.00
CA THR A 656 5.04 -2.31 59.02
C THR A 656 4.29 -1.14 59.66
N ILE A 657 2.96 -1.05 59.46
CA ILE A 657 2.10 -0.07 60.12
C ILE A 657 1.70 -0.61 61.49
N ASN A 658 2.45 -0.19 62.49
CA ASN A 658 2.20 -0.52 63.89
C ASN A 658 0.74 -0.19 64.29
N VAL A 659 0.06 -1.13 64.96
CA VAL A 659 -1.42 -1.21 65.16
C VAL A 659 -1.94 -0.19 66.21
N SER A 660 -1.30 0.97 66.31
CA SER A 660 -1.60 2.06 67.24
C SER A 660 -2.17 3.32 66.58
N ILE A 661 -2.12 3.44 65.24
CA ILE A 661 -2.52 4.67 64.52
C ILE A 661 -3.94 4.56 63.91
N ILE A 662 -4.42 3.35 63.61
CA ILE A 662 -5.75 3.10 62.98
C ILE A 662 -6.89 3.17 64.01
N LYS A 663 -6.97 4.28 64.76
CA LYS A 663 -8.09 4.61 65.68
C LYS A 663 -8.57 6.07 65.61
N ASN A 664 -7.89 6.94 64.86
CA ASN A 664 -8.15 8.40 64.86
C ASN A 664 -8.31 9.04 63.46
N ILE A 665 -8.56 8.26 62.41
CA ILE A 665 -8.85 8.79 61.06
C ILE A 665 -10.31 8.48 60.71
N ASN A 666 -11.20 9.43 61.01
CA ASN A 666 -12.60 9.43 60.60
C ASN A 666 -12.76 10.22 59.30
N MET A 667 -13.04 9.51 58.19
CA MET A 667 -13.65 10.03 56.95
C MET A 667 -12.89 11.12 56.15
N PRO A 668 -13.30 11.39 54.89
CA PRO A 668 -14.29 10.69 54.08
C PRO A 668 -13.68 9.68 53.08
#